data_AF-A0A1V5MXM7-F1
#
_entry.id   AF-A0A1V5MXM7-F1
#
_cell.length_a   1.000
_cell.length_b   1.000
_cell.length_c   1.000
_cell.angle_alpha   90.00
_cell.angle_beta   90.00
_cell.angle_gamma   90.00
#
_symmetry.space_group_name_H-M   'P 1'
#
loop_
_entity.id
_entity.type
_entity.pdbx_description
1 polymer ?
#
loop_
_entity_poly.entity_id
_entity_poly.type
_entity_poly.pdbx_seq_one_letter_code
_entity_poly.pdbx_strand_id
1 'polypeptide(L)'
;MVLDNWQNLMRTGLRLCSESSHDGSMGHLEAFIDSIDARGWRCDILDLHCYWTQGQFDNLTSYSDRYGNGRPIWISEWLWGAWWNNNGIFALVTSATDFSRSAQQKLLDGTKPILEKLNAHPRVERYFYWNAEERTSLWSKDGADTLSLLGRYFATMNEGLAFNRAYEFIPKVVYRASSNLATRFDNTARTLTLNWNDPNGDMLDSMVVLCKRPGATKYERLASIDLKDMNAKNGPAYSFVDTPANGTNAYRIAIYPVGNTTPKYSNTVSSLVISQKAIWNDVSTTYVTNPGFDESSSWQTTSVTNGTANHKPVTGWTTTCTDANGSSAAFSIGSGLQLNGRTVPGKNTEGNVAGGALGISQGWGVASFYTQKVTLPAGTYRIGFSVYNVANTGAFINLCGYQAGTQSPVYDNATSLQTGSWRTTTFDPFTLIKETDVTLSLGYTSAGGTSTSNPYLFFDKVVIEQADLTNVDDAGEEIVYLDITDSLFVNPGFDTQADYQKANLANGVTNHKKATGWTTVGADTNGSSGVFAIGTPYTLNGKPAPATNATGTVAGGTLGISQGWAQLSYYTQAITLSEGTYRMSYAVYNTANPTASFSGRCGYKIGASAAVYDGLSPLPTGLWHNRSMEEFTLSNSSTVTFSLGFLAGNNTSTTNPFLFFDYIRLEKAVTKSSIVTGLTPLTPTTDIHPVAIYNLSGIRLKTLQPGINLVKYSDGSVKKIAVD
;
A
#
# COMPACT_ATOMS: atom_id res chain seq x y z
N MET A 1 -0.82 -22.47 7.08
CA MET A 1 -0.43 -23.87 7.38
C MET A 1 -0.69 -24.82 6.20
N VAL A 2 -1.89 -24.86 5.58
CA VAL A 2 -2.16 -25.73 4.39
C VAL A 2 -1.66 -25.11 3.07
N LEU A 3 -2.03 -23.86 2.79
CA LEU A 3 -1.59 -23.14 1.58
C LEU A 3 -0.07 -23.02 1.45
N ASP A 4 0.65 -23.01 2.57
CA ASP A 4 2.10 -22.85 2.57
C ASP A 4 2.83 -24.11 2.08
N ASN A 5 2.16 -25.28 2.11
CA ASN A 5 2.69 -26.55 1.58
C ASN A 5 2.05 -26.98 0.25
N TRP A 6 1.03 -26.26 -0.24
CA TRP A 6 0.23 -26.70 -1.38
C TRP A 6 1.04 -26.89 -2.67
N GLN A 7 2.06 -26.06 -2.90
CA GLN A 7 2.94 -26.18 -4.07
C GLN A 7 3.72 -27.50 -4.07
N ASN A 8 4.10 -28.04 -2.91
CA ASN A 8 4.71 -29.37 -2.83
C ASN A 8 3.73 -30.46 -3.26
N LEU A 9 2.45 -30.32 -2.93
CA LEU A 9 1.41 -31.24 -3.38
C LEU A 9 1.19 -31.11 -4.89
N MET A 10 1.14 -29.89 -5.44
CA MET A 10 1.04 -29.65 -6.88
C MET A 10 2.18 -30.30 -7.65
N ARG A 11 3.41 -30.18 -7.13
CA ARG A 11 4.64 -30.72 -7.73
C ARG A 11 4.67 -32.25 -7.83
N THR A 12 3.79 -32.96 -7.11
CA THR A 12 3.64 -34.42 -7.29
C THR A 12 3.11 -34.79 -8.67
N GLY A 13 2.43 -33.85 -9.37
CA GLY A 13 1.74 -34.12 -10.62
C GLY A 13 0.44 -34.91 -10.47
N LEU A 14 0.18 -35.50 -9.30
CA LEU A 14 -1.03 -36.27 -9.01
C LEU A 14 -2.28 -35.37 -8.99
N ARG A 15 -3.44 -35.94 -9.25
CA ARG A 15 -4.71 -35.24 -9.07
C ARG A 15 -4.91 -34.90 -7.59
N LEU A 16 -5.29 -33.67 -7.30
CA LEU A 16 -5.34 -33.12 -5.94
C LEU A 16 -6.77 -32.88 -5.48
N CYS A 17 -7.12 -33.53 -4.37
CA CYS A 17 -8.26 -33.18 -3.55
C CYS A 17 -7.96 -31.97 -2.69
N SER A 18 -8.96 -31.12 -2.46
CA SER A 18 -8.92 -30.11 -1.39
C SER A 18 -8.62 -30.76 -0.05
N GLU A 19 -8.30 -29.93 0.95
CA GLU A 19 -8.45 -30.41 2.33
C GLU A 19 -9.89 -30.88 2.57
N SER A 20 -10.03 -31.96 3.32
CA SER A 20 -11.33 -32.56 3.60
C SER A 20 -12.07 -31.70 4.62
N SER A 21 -13.26 -31.24 4.26
CA SER A 21 -14.10 -30.44 5.16
C SER A 21 -15.11 -31.32 5.89
N HIS A 22 -15.18 -31.21 7.21
CA HIS A 22 -16.21 -31.84 8.03
C HIS A 22 -17.32 -30.86 8.41
N ASP A 23 -18.45 -31.38 8.90
CA ASP A 23 -19.60 -30.64 9.43
C ASP A 23 -19.17 -29.48 10.32
N GLY A 24 -19.32 -28.24 9.83
CA GLY A 24 -18.94 -27.00 10.51
C GLY A 24 -17.78 -26.21 9.89
N SER A 25 -17.08 -26.76 8.89
CA SER A 25 -15.89 -26.12 8.28
C SER A 25 -16.08 -25.62 6.83
N MET A 26 -17.32 -25.57 6.33
CA MET A 26 -17.58 -25.26 4.92
C MET A 26 -17.15 -23.85 4.48
N GLY A 27 -17.23 -22.86 5.37
CA GLY A 27 -16.72 -21.52 5.08
C GLY A 27 -15.19 -21.46 5.01
N HIS A 28 -14.48 -22.34 5.72
CA HIS A 28 -13.03 -22.49 5.58
C HIS A 28 -12.68 -23.11 4.22
N LEU A 29 -13.42 -24.12 3.78
CA LEU A 29 -13.23 -24.74 2.48
C LEU A 29 -13.50 -23.76 1.32
N GLU A 30 -14.56 -22.94 1.42
CA GLU A 30 -14.85 -21.85 0.49
C GLU A 30 -13.64 -20.92 0.36
N ALA A 31 -13.15 -20.41 1.49
CA ALA A 31 -12.01 -19.51 1.54
C ALA A 31 -10.72 -20.17 1.01
N PHE A 32 -10.53 -21.47 1.23
CA PHE A 32 -9.41 -22.22 0.68
C PHE A 32 -9.49 -22.31 -0.84
N ILE A 33 -10.63 -22.73 -1.39
CA ILE A 33 -10.82 -22.87 -2.84
C ILE A 33 -10.72 -21.52 -3.54
N ASP A 34 -11.34 -20.47 -3.01
CA ASP A 34 -11.19 -19.10 -3.53
C ASP A 34 -9.72 -18.66 -3.56
N SER A 35 -8.98 -19.01 -2.52
CA SER A 35 -7.55 -18.71 -2.39
C SER A 35 -6.69 -19.50 -3.40
N ILE A 36 -7.03 -20.76 -3.69
CA ILE A 36 -6.41 -21.56 -4.75
C ILE A 36 -6.68 -20.93 -6.12
N ASP A 37 -7.94 -20.61 -6.42
CA ASP A 37 -8.36 -20.06 -7.72
C ASP A 37 -7.79 -18.67 -7.97
N ALA A 38 -7.75 -17.80 -6.96
CA ALA A 38 -7.11 -16.48 -7.05
C ALA A 38 -5.61 -16.54 -7.35
N ARG A 39 -4.96 -17.67 -7.07
CA ARG A 39 -3.54 -17.92 -7.37
C ARG A 39 -3.32 -18.65 -8.70
N GLY A 40 -4.40 -19.10 -9.34
CA GLY A 40 -4.33 -20.03 -10.48
C GLY A 40 -3.70 -21.36 -10.11
N TRP A 41 -3.75 -21.75 -8.84
CA TRP A 41 -3.18 -23.01 -8.37
C TRP A 41 -4.10 -24.18 -8.71
N ARG A 42 -3.53 -25.38 -8.84
CA ARG A 42 -4.27 -26.60 -9.12
C ARG A 42 -4.89 -27.16 -7.83
N CYS A 43 -6.19 -27.38 -7.88
CA CYS A 43 -6.95 -28.26 -6.99
C CYS A 43 -8.07 -28.83 -7.85
N ASP A 44 -8.14 -30.14 -8.00
CA ASP A 44 -8.92 -30.80 -9.04
C ASP A 44 -10.27 -31.32 -8.53
N ILE A 45 -10.36 -31.56 -7.22
CA ILE A 45 -11.50 -32.23 -6.56
C ILE A 45 -11.84 -31.48 -5.26
N LEU A 46 -13.13 -31.34 -4.98
CA LEU A 46 -13.67 -30.96 -3.68
C LEU A 46 -13.86 -32.20 -2.82
N ASP A 47 -13.17 -32.29 -1.69
CA ASP A 47 -13.29 -33.44 -0.78
C ASP A 47 -14.11 -33.11 0.48
N LEU A 48 -15.01 -34.02 0.82
CA LEU A 48 -16.01 -33.83 1.88
C LEU A 48 -16.02 -35.00 2.87
N HIS A 49 -16.18 -34.67 4.15
CA HIS A 49 -16.55 -35.60 5.21
C HIS A 49 -18.01 -35.34 5.61
N CYS A 50 -18.89 -36.33 5.41
CA CYS A 50 -20.34 -36.14 5.48
C CYS A 50 -20.99 -37.03 6.55
N TYR A 51 -21.32 -36.46 7.72
CA TYR A 51 -22.07 -37.13 8.79
C TYR A 51 -23.53 -36.67 8.80
N TRP A 52 -24.17 -36.89 7.66
CA TRP A 52 -25.35 -36.14 7.23
C TRP A 52 -26.65 -36.93 7.29
N THR A 53 -27.75 -36.20 7.42
CA THR A 53 -29.09 -36.71 7.12
C THR A 53 -29.32 -36.82 5.61
N GLN A 54 -30.32 -37.61 5.22
CA GLN A 54 -30.61 -37.89 3.80
C GLN A 54 -30.85 -36.63 2.95
N GLY A 55 -31.46 -35.58 3.52
CA GLY A 55 -31.79 -34.34 2.80
C GLY A 55 -30.57 -33.48 2.43
N GLN A 56 -29.44 -33.63 3.13
CA GLN A 56 -28.23 -32.87 2.80
C GLN A 56 -27.59 -33.41 1.52
N PHE A 57 -27.67 -34.72 1.27
CA PHE A 57 -27.20 -35.35 0.04
C PHE A 57 -27.99 -34.91 -1.21
N ASP A 58 -29.15 -34.24 -1.06
CA ASP A 58 -29.88 -33.64 -2.18
C ASP A 58 -29.19 -32.38 -2.75
N ASN A 59 -28.22 -31.81 -2.00
CA ASN A 59 -27.60 -30.53 -2.34
C ASN A 59 -26.18 -30.66 -2.94
N LEU A 60 -25.76 -31.84 -3.39
CA LEU A 60 -24.40 -32.11 -3.88
C LEU A 60 -23.94 -31.16 -5.00
N THR A 61 -24.82 -30.81 -5.94
CA THR A 61 -24.50 -29.80 -6.96
C THR A 61 -24.21 -28.43 -6.34
N SER A 62 -25.03 -28.01 -5.37
CA SER A 62 -24.84 -26.74 -4.64
C SER A 62 -23.52 -26.73 -3.86
N TYR A 63 -23.14 -27.85 -3.23
CA TYR A 63 -21.85 -27.95 -2.55
C TYR A 63 -20.67 -27.80 -3.52
N SER A 64 -20.73 -28.49 -4.67
CA SER A 64 -19.74 -28.37 -5.73
C SER A 64 -19.65 -26.94 -6.29
N ASP A 65 -20.78 -26.31 -6.61
CA ASP A 65 -20.81 -24.96 -7.17
C ASP A 65 -20.32 -23.92 -6.17
N ARG A 66 -20.84 -23.96 -4.93
CA ARG A 66 -20.54 -22.93 -3.92
C ARG A 66 -19.15 -23.09 -3.32
N TYR A 67 -18.82 -24.28 -2.85
CA TYR A 67 -17.60 -24.50 -2.07
C TYR A 67 -16.44 -25.03 -2.91
N GLY A 68 -16.74 -25.62 -4.07
CA GLY A 68 -15.73 -26.15 -4.99
C GLY A 68 -15.56 -25.34 -6.27
N ASN A 69 -16.33 -24.27 -6.49
CA ASN A 69 -16.36 -23.51 -7.74
C ASN A 69 -16.60 -24.42 -8.98
N GLY A 70 -17.50 -25.40 -8.83
CA GLY A 70 -17.88 -26.36 -9.86
C GLY A 70 -17.03 -27.64 -9.93
N ARG A 71 -16.07 -27.83 -9.02
CA ARG A 71 -15.22 -29.04 -8.97
C ARG A 71 -16.01 -30.33 -8.74
N PRO A 72 -15.56 -31.48 -9.29
CA PRO A 72 -16.02 -32.81 -8.90
C PRO A 72 -15.87 -33.06 -7.40
N ILE A 73 -16.70 -33.94 -6.86
CA ILE A 73 -16.77 -34.27 -5.44
C ILE A 73 -16.18 -35.66 -5.19
N TRP A 74 -15.26 -35.73 -4.24
CA TRP A 74 -14.97 -36.95 -3.50
C TRP A 74 -15.56 -36.82 -2.11
N ILE A 75 -16.05 -37.95 -1.59
CA ILE A 75 -16.52 -38.06 -0.22
C ILE A 75 -15.64 -39.09 0.47
N SER A 76 -14.46 -38.68 0.89
CA SER A 76 -13.46 -39.56 1.51
C SER A 76 -13.92 -40.17 2.84
N GLU A 77 -14.99 -39.65 3.44
CA GLU A 77 -15.58 -40.20 4.66
C GLU A 77 -17.07 -39.84 4.75
N TRP A 78 -17.97 -40.81 4.89
CA TRP A 78 -19.37 -40.51 5.20
C TRP A 78 -20.13 -41.63 5.88
N LEU A 79 -21.22 -41.26 6.56
CA LEU A 79 -22.25 -42.19 7.01
C LEU A 79 -23.60 -41.47 7.17
N TRP A 80 -24.67 -42.25 7.38
CA TRP A 80 -26.02 -41.71 7.55
C TRP A 80 -26.28 -41.22 8.98
N GLY A 81 -25.94 -39.96 9.23
CA GLY A 81 -26.14 -39.24 10.48
C GLY A 81 -24.88 -39.07 11.32
N ALA A 82 -25.05 -38.66 12.57
CA ALA A 82 -24.01 -38.46 13.54
C ALA A 82 -24.53 -38.71 14.96
N TRP A 83 -23.71 -39.35 15.80
CA TRP A 83 -24.07 -39.60 17.19
C TRP A 83 -24.25 -38.31 17.99
N TRP A 84 -23.33 -37.36 17.83
CA TRP A 84 -23.34 -36.09 18.57
C TRP A 84 -24.58 -35.22 18.31
N ASN A 85 -25.29 -35.47 17.20
CA ASN A 85 -26.52 -34.76 16.82
C ASN A 85 -27.77 -35.65 16.89
N ASN A 86 -27.65 -36.90 17.33
CA ASN A 86 -28.73 -37.88 17.45
C ASN A 86 -29.66 -37.92 16.21
N ASN A 87 -29.09 -38.06 15.01
CA ASN A 87 -29.82 -38.05 13.74
C ASN A 87 -29.45 -39.27 12.86
N GLY A 88 -30.15 -39.44 11.73
CA GLY A 88 -29.94 -40.59 10.84
C GLY A 88 -30.20 -41.92 11.57
N ILE A 89 -29.28 -42.87 11.44
CA ILE A 89 -29.40 -44.16 12.14
C ILE A 89 -29.46 -43.99 13.66
N PHE A 90 -28.77 -43.00 14.21
CA PHE A 90 -28.63 -42.82 15.66
C PHE A 90 -29.94 -42.41 16.36
N ALA A 91 -30.87 -41.79 15.62
CA ALA A 91 -32.21 -41.49 16.14
C ALA A 91 -33.14 -42.72 16.22
N LEU A 92 -32.77 -43.83 15.56
CA LEU A 92 -33.66 -44.97 15.33
C LEU A 92 -33.26 -46.21 16.13
N VAL A 93 -32.17 -46.14 16.87
CA VAL A 93 -31.64 -47.22 17.71
C VAL A 93 -31.49 -46.73 19.16
N THR A 94 -31.70 -47.64 20.11
CA THR A 94 -31.62 -47.34 21.55
C THR A 94 -30.21 -47.59 22.11
N SER A 95 -29.52 -48.56 21.51
CA SER A 95 -28.10 -48.83 21.64
C SER A 95 -27.24 -47.75 21.01
N ALA A 96 -26.14 -47.37 21.66
CA ALA A 96 -24.82 -47.46 21.03
C ALA A 96 -24.78 -48.80 20.28
N THR A 97 -24.17 -49.81 20.87
CA THR A 97 -24.27 -51.27 20.67
C THR A 97 -24.92 -52.00 19.47
N ASP A 98 -26.12 -51.56 19.06
CA ASP A 98 -27.16 -52.44 18.52
C ASP A 98 -26.89 -52.89 17.08
N PHE A 99 -26.45 -54.15 16.93
CA PHE A 99 -26.23 -54.80 15.64
C PHE A 99 -27.34 -55.83 15.30
N SER A 100 -28.51 -55.73 15.93
CA SER A 100 -29.64 -56.62 15.63
C SER A 100 -30.08 -56.53 14.17
N ARG A 101 -30.72 -57.59 13.66
CA ARG A 101 -31.26 -57.59 12.28
C ARG A 101 -32.23 -56.42 12.03
N SER A 102 -32.98 -56.01 13.05
CA SER A 102 -33.89 -54.86 12.98
C SER A 102 -33.15 -53.53 12.82
N ALA A 103 -32.08 -53.31 13.60
CA ALA A 103 -31.22 -52.15 13.46
C ALA A 103 -30.50 -52.12 12.10
N GLN A 104 -29.98 -53.27 11.65
CA GLN A 104 -29.35 -53.39 10.32
C GLN A 104 -30.33 -53.10 9.18
N GLN A 105 -31.60 -53.49 9.31
CA GLN A 105 -32.63 -53.19 8.30
C GLN A 105 -32.90 -51.69 8.23
N LYS A 106 -33.05 -51.01 9.38
CA LYS A 106 -33.21 -49.55 9.42
C LYS A 106 -32.04 -48.82 8.77
N LEU A 107 -30.80 -49.26 9.05
CA LEU A 107 -29.60 -48.70 8.45
C LEU A 107 -29.59 -48.89 6.93
N LEU A 108 -29.92 -50.09 6.44
CA LEU A 108 -30.03 -50.37 5.02
C LEU A 108 -31.09 -49.47 4.37
N ASP A 109 -32.29 -49.40 4.93
CA ASP A 109 -33.42 -48.66 4.37
C ASP A 109 -33.14 -47.16 4.27
N GLY A 110 -32.44 -46.57 5.25
CA GLY A 110 -32.06 -45.16 5.22
C GLY A 110 -30.83 -44.85 4.38
N THR A 111 -29.87 -45.77 4.29
CA THR A 111 -28.61 -45.56 3.53
C THR A 111 -28.77 -45.85 2.04
N LYS A 112 -29.59 -46.82 1.67
CA LYS A 112 -29.78 -47.23 0.26
C LYS A 112 -30.18 -46.06 -0.65
N PRO A 113 -31.17 -45.20 -0.30
CA PRO A 113 -31.52 -44.05 -1.14
C PRO A 113 -30.38 -43.03 -1.28
N ILE A 114 -29.47 -42.93 -0.29
CA ILE A 114 -28.29 -42.06 -0.39
C ILE A 114 -27.30 -42.64 -1.39
N LEU A 115 -27.02 -43.95 -1.32
CA LEU A 115 -26.15 -44.64 -2.27
C LEU A 115 -26.65 -44.53 -3.72
N GLU A 116 -27.96 -44.69 -3.93
CA GLU A 116 -28.57 -44.50 -5.25
C GLU A 116 -28.36 -43.07 -5.78
N LYS A 117 -28.50 -42.04 -4.92
CA LYS A 117 -28.22 -40.64 -5.28
C LYS A 117 -26.75 -40.43 -5.60
N LEU A 118 -25.83 -40.92 -4.76
CA LEU A 118 -24.39 -40.78 -4.97
C LEU A 118 -23.95 -41.42 -6.29
N ASN A 119 -24.45 -42.62 -6.60
CA ASN A 119 -24.14 -43.33 -7.85
C ASN A 119 -24.76 -42.68 -9.10
N ALA A 120 -25.86 -41.94 -8.96
CA ALA A 120 -26.50 -41.25 -10.07
C ALA A 120 -25.96 -39.83 -10.31
N HIS A 121 -25.21 -39.26 -9.35
CA HIS A 121 -24.82 -37.85 -9.40
C HIS A 121 -23.56 -37.64 -10.27
N PRO A 122 -23.64 -36.87 -11.37
CA PRO A 122 -22.59 -36.83 -12.38
C PRO A 122 -21.29 -36.14 -11.96
N ARG A 123 -21.32 -35.41 -10.83
CA ARG A 123 -20.13 -34.78 -10.22
C ARG A 123 -19.55 -35.54 -9.04
N VAL A 124 -20.24 -36.53 -8.49
CA VAL A 124 -19.62 -37.40 -7.48
C VAL A 124 -18.74 -38.36 -8.26
N GLU A 125 -17.49 -38.54 -7.85
CA GLU A 125 -16.58 -39.46 -8.52
C GLU A 125 -16.12 -40.61 -7.63
N ARG A 126 -16.08 -40.40 -6.31
CA ARG A 126 -15.74 -41.43 -5.33
C ARG A 126 -16.41 -41.12 -4.01
N TYR A 127 -16.73 -42.15 -3.26
CA TYR A 127 -17.12 -42.04 -1.86
C TYR A 127 -16.57 -43.22 -1.06
N PHE A 128 -16.32 -43.02 0.23
CA PHE A 128 -15.89 -44.05 1.16
C PHE A 128 -16.79 -44.05 2.39
N TYR A 129 -17.48 -45.17 2.59
CA TYR A 129 -18.40 -45.32 3.71
C TYR A 129 -17.63 -45.57 5.00
N TRP A 130 -17.84 -44.72 6.00
CA TRP A 130 -17.21 -44.83 7.31
C TRP A 130 -17.82 -45.97 8.13
N ASN A 131 -17.07 -47.07 8.22
CA ASN A 131 -17.47 -48.32 8.85
C ASN A 131 -16.64 -48.66 10.11
N ALA A 132 -15.91 -47.69 10.66
CA ALA A 132 -15.07 -47.92 11.84
C ALA A 132 -15.89 -48.15 13.11
N GLU A 133 -17.13 -47.65 13.18
CA GLU A 133 -18.05 -47.96 14.27
C GLU A 133 -18.73 -49.30 14.05
N GLU A 134 -18.87 -50.09 15.11
CA GLU A 134 -19.45 -51.45 15.08
C GLU A 134 -20.84 -51.53 14.43
N ARG A 135 -21.57 -50.42 14.37
CA ARG A 135 -23.02 -50.37 14.11
C ARG A 135 -23.40 -49.77 12.78
N THR A 136 -22.51 -48.95 12.24
CA THR A 136 -22.48 -48.60 10.82
C THR A 136 -21.61 -49.58 10.04
N SER A 137 -20.95 -50.52 10.72
CA SER A 137 -20.00 -51.43 10.09
C SER A 137 -20.62 -52.22 8.94
N LEU A 138 -19.89 -52.29 7.83
CA LEU A 138 -20.23 -53.14 6.69
C LEU A 138 -19.98 -54.62 6.99
N TRP A 139 -19.28 -54.94 8.08
CA TRP A 139 -18.96 -56.29 8.54
C TRP A 139 -19.20 -56.45 10.05
N SER A 140 -19.58 -57.66 10.49
CA SER A 140 -19.61 -57.98 11.92
C SER A 140 -18.19 -57.99 12.51
N LYS A 141 -18.02 -57.47 13.73
CA LYS A 141 -16.72 -57.48 14.44
C LYS A 141 -16.54 -58.69 15.38
N ASP A 142 -17.57 -59.51 15.57
CA ASP A 142 -17.62 -60.59 16.57
C ASP A 142 -17.16 -61.97 16.06
N GLY A 143 -16.27 -61.99 15.06
CA GLY A 143 -15.51 -63.21 14.71
C GLY A 143 -16.16 -64.18 13.71
N ALA A 144 -17.22 -63.78 13.01
CA ALA A 144 -17.64 -64.43 11.78
C ALA A 144 -17.56 -63.42 10.63
N ASP A 145 -16.79 -63.71 9.58
CA ASP A 145 -16.65 -62.95 8.33
C ASP A 145 -18.01 -62.81 7.61
N THR A 146 -18.90 -62.01 8.18
CA THR A 146 -20.27 -61.85 7.71
C THR A 146 -20.56 -60.38 7.47
N LEU A 147 -20.81 -60.08 6.19
CA LEU A 147 -21.30 -58.77 5.76
C LEU A 147 -22.66 -58.47 6.43
N SER A 148 -22.79 -57.24 6.93
CA SER A 148 -24.06 -56.70 7.42
C SER A 148 -25.09 -56.62 6.28
N LEU A 149 -26.37 -56.38 6.57
CA LEU A 149 -27.36 -56.20 5.50
C LEU A 149 -26.97 -55.06 4.54
N LEU A 150 -26.44 -53.95 5.07
CA LEU A 150 -25.88 -52.87 4.26
C LEU A 150 -24.60 -53.31 3.55
N GLY A 151 -23.70 -54.03 4.23
CA GLY A 151 -22.47 -54.55 3.61
C GLY A 151 -22.72 -55.46 2.40
N ARG A 152 -23.75 -56.31 2.45
CA ARG A 152 -24.15 -57.16 1.30
C ARG A 152 -24.70 -56.33 0.15
N TYR A 153 -25.48 -55.30 0.46
CA TYR A 153 -25.95 -54.36 -0.55
C TYR A 153 -24.78 -53.61 -1.19
N PHE A 154 -23.90 -53.04 -0.37
CA PHE A 154 -22.72 -52.30 -0.81
C PHE A 154 -21.78 -53.16 -1.68
N ALA A 155 -21.59 -54.44 -1.33
CA ALA A 155 -20.75 -55.36 -2.09
C ALA A 155 -21.32 -55.78 -3.45
N THR A 156 -22.63 -55.57 -3.68
CA THR A 156 -23.33 -56.03 -4.90
C THR A 156 -23.95 -54.90 -5.71
N MET A 157 -23.99 -53.68 -5.18
CA MET A 157 -24.49 -52.51 -5.90
C MET A 157 -23.58 -52.18 -7.08
N ASN A 158 -24.16 -51.72 -8.18
CA ASN A 158 -23.39 -51.19 -9.30
C ASN A 158 -22.88 -49.80 -8.92
N GLU A 159 -21.59 -49.70 -8.61
CA GLU A 159 -20.94 -48.42 -8.35
C GLU A 159 -20.83 -47.63 -9.66
N GLY A 160 -21.62 -46.57 -9.78
CA GLY A 160 -21.67 -45.75 -10.99
C GLY A 160 -20.62 -44.68 -11.00
N LEU A 161 -19.33 -44.95 -10.80
CA LEU A 161 -18.36 -43.88 -10.54
C LEU A 161 -16.95 -44.11 -11.12
N ALA A 162 -16.62 -43.28 -12.11
CA ALA A 162 -15.25 -43.02 -12.58
C ALA A 162 -15.15 -41.55 -13.00
N PHE A 163 -13.92 -41.06 -13.17
CA PHE A 163 -13.62 -39.72 -13.69
C PHE A 163 -14.57 -39.32 -14.83
N ASN A 164 -15.21 -38.15 -14.69
CA ASN A 164 -16.14 -37.63 -15.69
C ASN A 164 -15.59 -36.35 -16.31
N ARG A 165 -15.06 -36.47 -17.54
CA ARG A 165 -14.46 -35.36 -18.26
C ARG A 165 -15.40 -34.17 -18.45
N ALA A 166 -16.71 -34.38 -18.54
CA ALA A 166 -17.68 -33.30 -18.70
C ALA A 166 -17.72 -32.33 -17.49
N TYR A 167 -17.22 -32.78 -16.34
CA TYR A 167 -17.14 -31.99 -15.11
C TYR A 167 -15.70 -31.84 -14.61
N GLU A 168 -14.69 -32.14 -15.45
CA GLU A 168 -13.30 -31.91 -15.06
C GLU A 168 -13.07 -30.43 -14.76
N PHE A 169 -12.39 -30.13 -13.65
CA PHE A 169 -12.03 -28.76 -13.33
C PHE A 169 -10.66 -28.45 -13.92
N ILE A 170 -10.61 -27.48 -14.83
CA ILE A 170 -9.36 -26.99 -15.41
C ILE A 170 -9.00 -25.67 -14.71
N PRO A 171 -7.91 -25.63 -13.93
CA PRO A 171 -7.45 -24.39 -13.30
C PRO A 171 -7.20 -23.30 -14.33
N LYS A 172 -7.64 -22.08 -14.02
CA LYS A 172 -7.31 -20.90 -14.84
C LYS A 172 -5.91 -20.43 -14.48
N VAL A 173 -5.05 -20.23 -15.47
CA VAL A 173 -3.72 -19.64 -15.23
C VAL A 173 -3.90 -18.18 -14.85
N VAL A 174 -3.35 -17.79 -13.69
CA VAL A 174 -3.42 -16.42 -13.18
C VAL A 174 -2.02 -15.87 -13.02
N TYR A 175 -1.65 -14.93 -13.89
CA TYR A 175 -0.38 -14.22 -13.79
C TYR A 175 -0.52 -13.01 -12.88
N ARG A 176 0.41 -12.81 -11.96
CA ARG A 176 0.43 -11.68 -11.02
C ARG A 176 1.73 -10.92 -11.17
N ALA A 177 1.69 -9.60 -11.12
CA ALA A 177 2.91 -8.80 -11.16
C ALA A 177 3.87 -9.22 -10.03
N SER A 178 5.17 -9.09 -10.28
CA SER A 178 6.18 -9.25 -9.24
C SER A 178 5.95 -8.24 -8.11
N SER A 179 6.24 -8.64 -6.88
CA SER A 179 5.94 -7.88 -5.67
C SER A 179 7.19 -7.57 -4.86
N ASN A 180 7.08 -6.60 -3.95
CA ASN A 180 8.14 -6.21 -3.02
C ASN A 180 9.44 -5.78 -3.73
N LEU A 181 9.34 -5.15 -4.91
CA LEU A 181 10.53 -4.59 -5.54
C LEU A 181 11.05 -3.45 -4.65
N ALA A 182 12.30 -3.58 -4.23
CA ALA A 182 13.02 -2.61 -3.43
C ALA A 182 14.44 -2.40 -3.98
N THR A 183 14.97 -1.19 -3.82
CA THR A 183 16.34 -0.84 -4.19
C THR A 183 17.17 -0.52 -2.96
N ARG A 184 18.46 -0.85 -3.00
CA ARG A 184 19.46 -0.32 -2.08
C ARG A 184 20.70 0.09 -2.86
N PHE A 185 21.05 1.36 -2.79
CA PHE A 185 22.29 1.84 -3.36
C PHE A 185 23.42 1.71 -2.34
N ASP A 186 24.52 1.07 -2.75
CA ASP A 186 25.76 1.03 -1.97
C ASP A 186 26.69 2.13 -2.49
N ASN A 187 26.86 3.19 -1.71
CA ASN A 187 27.67 4.33 -2.12
C ASN A 187 29.18 4.03 -2.16
N THR A 188 29.64 3.02 -1.43
CA THR A 188 31.05 2.60 -1.42
C THR A 188 31.36 1.74 -2.63
N ALA A 189 30.53 0.73 -2.89
CA ALA A 189 30.69 -0.16 -4.04
C ALA A 189 30.22 0.45 -5.36
N ARG A 190 29.42 1.54 -5.30
CA ARG A 190 28.77 2.19 -6.45
C ARG A 190 27.90 1.23 -7.25
N THR A 191 27.19 0.36 -6.55
CA THR A 191 26.27 -0.63 -7.11
C THR A 191 24.89 -0.46 -6.50
N LEU A 192 23.85 -0.66 -7.32
CA LEU A 192 22.48 -0.66 -6.86
C LEU A 192 21.94 -2.08 -6.90
N THR A 193 21.50 -2.59 -5.74
CA THR A 193 20.88 -3.90 -5.63
C THR A 193 19.36 -3.76 -5.68
N LEU A 194 18.73 -4.47 -6.61
CA LEU A 194 17.30 -4.71 -6.68
C LEU A 194 16.97 -6.05 -6.02
N ASN A 195 15.92 -6.09 -5.21
CA ASN A 195 15.38 -7.34 -4.67
C ASN A 195 13.86 -7.36 -4.84
N TRP A 196 13.30 -8.52 -5.19
CA TRP A 196 11.85 -8.71 -5.34
C TRP A 196 11.44 -10.17 -5.17
N ASN A 197 10.13 -10.42 -5.09
CA ASN A 197 9.52 -11.73 -5.17
C ASN A 197 8.67 -11.84 -6.45
N ASP A 198 8.66 -13.00 -7.09
CA ASP A 198 7.74 -13.26 -8.20
C ASP A 198 6.87 -14.50 -7.97
N PRO A 199 5.54 -14.35 -7.88
CA PRO A 199 4.63 -15.46 -7.54
C PRO A 199 4.35 -16.43 -8.69
N ASN A 200 4.86 -16.18 -9.89
CA ASN A 200 4.61 -17.00 -11.08
C ASN A 200 5.74 -18.00 -11.31
N GLY A 201 6.99 -17.61 -11.00
CA GLY A 201 8.16 -18.47 -11.16
C GLY A 201 8.42 -18.84 -12.62
N ASP A 202 8.65 -20.13 -12.87
CA ASP A 202 8.92 -20.73 -14.19
C ASP A 202 7.67 -20.89 -15.08
N MET A 203 6.50 -20.47 -14.61
CA MET A 203 5.28 -20.39 -15.45
C MET A 203 5.28 -19.19 -16.41
N LEU A 204 6.32 -18.37 -16.42
CA LEU A 204 6.46 -17.21 -17.30
C LEU A 204 7.18 -17.56 -18.60
N ASP A 205 6.93 -16.78 -19.65
CA ASP A 205 7.76 -16.84 -20.87
C ASP A 205 9.11 -16.15 -20.63
N SER A 206 9.08 -14.96 -20.01
CA SER A 206 10.31 -14.27 -19.59
C SER A 206 10.06 -13.25 -18.46
N MET A 207 11.14 -12.93 -17.76
CA MET A 207 11.20 -11.84 -16.78
C MET A 207 12.38 -10.93 -17.10
N VAL A 208 12.15 -9.62 -16.99
CA VAL A 208 13.12 -8.61 -17.43
C VAL A 208 13.21 -7.48 -16.41
N VAL A 209 14.43 -7.07 -16.08
CA VAL A 209 14.69 -5.82 -15.35
C VAL A 209 14.68 -4.67 -16.35
N LEU A 210 13.80 -3.71 -16.11
CA LEU A 210 13.74 -2.46 -16.87
C LEU A 210 14.31 -1.32 -16.02
N CYS A 211 15.06 -0.42 -16.66
CA CYS A 211 15.57 0.80 -16.04
C CYS A 211 15.25 2.02 -16.89
N LYS A 212 14.93 3.14 -16.26
CA LYS A 212 14.91 4.47 -16.88
C LYS A 212 16.11 5.21 -16.31
N ARG A 213 17.12 5.42 -17.15
CA ARG A 213 18.35 6.14 -16.79
C ARG A 213 18.08 7.63 -16.56
N PRO A 214 18.99 8.34 -15.88
CA PRO A 214 18.91 9.79 -15.72
C PRO A 214 18.69 10.47 -17.07
N GLY A 215 17.75 11.40 -17.14
CA GLY A 215 17.39 12.16 -18.35
C GLY A 215 16.53 11.40 -19.35
N ALA A 216 16.38 10.08 -19.20
CA ALA A 216 15.54 9.28 -20.08
C ALA A 216 14.05 9.41 -19.70
N THR A 217 13.20 9.47 -20.72
CA THR A 217 11.72 9.44 -20.55
C THR A 217 11.14 8.04 -20.71
N LYS A 218 11.94 7.07 -21.18
CA LYS A 218 11.52 5.69 -21.45
C LYS A 218 12.39 4.70 -20.69
N TYR A 219 11.77 3.57 -20.35
CA TYR A 219 12.48 2.43 -19.78
C TYR A 219 13.23 1.67 -20.90
N GLU A 220 14.49 1.35 -20.65
CA GLU A 220 15.30 0.40 -21.39
C GLU A 220 15.34 -0.96 -20.67
N ARG A 221 15.66 -2.02 -21.42
CA ARG A 221 15.89 -3.35 -20.88
C ARG A 221 17.34 -3.47 -20.41
N LEU A 222 17.55 -3.78 -19.13
CA LEU A 222 18.88 -4.03 -18.59
C LEU A 222 19.28 -5.50 -18.70
N ALA A 223 18.41 -6.40 -18.26
CA ALA A 223 18.73 -7.82 -18.16
C ALA A 223 17.50 -8.71 -18.27
N SER A 224 17.68 -9.88 -18.86
CA SER A 224 16.79 -11.03 -18.64
C SER A 224 17.10 -11.66 -17.29
N ILE A 225 16.07 -12.14 -16.61
CA ILE A 225 16.22 -12.86 -15.35
C ILE A 225 15.87 -14.32 -15.56
N ASP A 226 16.77 -15.21 -15.16
CA ASP A 226 16.52 -16.64 -15.16
C ASP A 226 15.40 -16.97 -14.19
N LEU A 227 14.37 -17.65 -14.70
CA LEU A 227 13.19 -18.01 -13.92
C LEU A 227 13.53 -19.11 -12.93
N LYS A 228 12.96 -19.01 -11.73
CA LYS A 228 13.08 -20.01 -10.67
C LYS A 228 11.74 -20.74 -10.51
N ASP A 229 11.81 -22.01 -10.14
CA ASP A 229 10.64 -22.80 -9.77
C ASP A 229 9.81 -22.09 -8.69
N MET A 230 8.49 -22.18 -8.80
CA MET A 230 7.51 -21.62 -7.90
C MET A 230 7.46 -22.41 -6.58
N ASN A 231 8.52 -22.31 -5.77
CA ASN A 231 8.73 -23.12 -4.57
C ASN A 231 8.24 -22.50 -3.24
N ALA A 232 7.59 -21.34 -3.30
CA ALA A 232 7.07 -20.64 -2.13
C ALA A 232 5.76 -19.93 -2.44
N LYS A 233 4.88 -19.80 -1.44
CA LYS A 233 3.54 -19.21 -1.57
C LYS A 233 3.53 -17.80 -2.14
N ASN A 234 4.54 -17.01 -1.80
CA ASN A 234 4.73 -15.63 -2.28
C ASN A 234 5.67 -15.56 -3.49
N GLY A 235 6.10 -16.71 -4.01
CA GLY A 235 7.09 -16.80 -5.07
C GLY A 235 8.54 -16.79 -4.60
N PRO A 236 9.47 -17.34 -5.40
CA PRO A 236 10.89 -17.26 -5.14
C PRO A 236 11.38 -15.80 -5.07
N ALA A 237 12.42 -15.58 -4.26
CA ALA A 237 13.11 -14.30 -4.18
C ALA A 237 14.17 -14.16 -5.29
N TYR A 238 14.28 -12.96 -5.84
CA TYR A 238 15.23 -12.60 -6.88
C TYR A 238 16.04 -11.39 -6.47
N SER A 239 17.24 -11.28 -7.04
CA SER A 239 18.13 -10.14 -6.85
C SER A 239 18.84 -9.82 -8.15
N PHE A 240 19.08 -8.54 -8.40
CA PHE A 240 19.85 -8.05 -9.54
C PHE A 240 20.71 -6.87 -9.10
N VAL A 241 21.96 -6.82 -9.55
CA VAL A 241 22.87 -5.72 -9.23
C VAL A 241 23.14 -4.94 -10.51
N ASP A 242 22.85 -3.64 -10.47
CA ASP A 242 23.17 -2.69 -11.52
C ASP A 242 24.36 -1.80 -11.11
N THR A 243 25.07 -1.27 -12.11
CA THR A 243 26.01 -0.16 -11.94
C THR A 243 25.33 1.11 -12.43
N PRO A 244 24.63 1.84 -11.56
CA PRO A 244 23.80 2.96 -11.99
C PRO A 244 24.64 4.14 -12.45
N ALA A 245 24.15 4.85 -13.47
CA ALA A 245 24.68 6.17 -13.83
C ALA A 245 24.36 7.20 -12.73
N ASN A 246 25.13 8.29 -12.65
CA ASN A 246 24.81 9.39 -11.75
C ASN A 246 23.53 10.11 -12.18
N GLY A 247 22.68 10.46 -11.22
CA GLY A 247 21.32 10.99 -11.39
C GLY A 247 20.24 10.00 -10.94
N THR A 248 18.98 10.35 -11.19
CA THR A 248 17.83 9.51 -10.81
C THR A 248 17.65 8.35 -11.78
N ASN A 249 17.85 7.13 -11.27
CA ASN A 249 17.57 5.88 -11.99
C ASN A 249 16.28 5.29 -11.45
N ALA A 250 15.32 4.96 -12.33
CA ALA A 250 14.08 4.27 -11.94
C ALA A 250 14.06 2.84 -12.48
N TYR A 251 13.57 1.88 -11.69
CA TYR A 251 13.54 0.47 -12.03
C TYR A 251 12.16 -0.12 -11.84
N ARG A 252 11.85 -1.13 -12.66
CA ARG A 252 10.68 -2.00 -12.50
C ARG A 252 10.94 -3.36 -13.14
N ILE A 253 10.22 -4.38 -12.69
CA ILE A 253 10.25 -5.73 -13.27
C ILE A 253 9.10 -5.84 -14.28
N ALA A 254 9.41 -6.35 -15.46
CA ALA A 254 8.41 -6.74 -16.46
C ALA A 254 8.36 -8.26 -16.55
N ILE A 255 7.19 -8.84 -16.32
CA ILE A 255 6.93 -10.25 -16.56
C ILE A 255 6.10 -10.42 -17.83
N TYR A 256 6.46 -11.42 -18.64
CA TYR A 256 5.75 -11.77 -19.85
C TYR A 256 5.05 -13.12 -19.64
N PRO A 257 3.71 -13.12 -19.54
CA PRO A 257 2.95 -14.35 -19.46
C PRO A 257 3.11 -15.21 -20.72
N VAL A 258 3.06 -16.54 -20.57
CA VAL A 258 3.10 -17.46 -21.72
C VAL A 258 1.95 -17.15 -22.67
N GLY A 259 2.28 -16.95 -23.94
CA GLY A 259 1.31 -16.65 -25.00
C GLY A 259 0.76 -15.22 -24.99
N ASN A 260 1.32 -14.31 -24.17
CA ASN A 260 0.89 -12.91 -24.13
C ASN A 260 2.07 -11.96 -24.33
N THR A 261 1.94 -11.02 -25.27
CA THR A 261 2.95 -10.00 -25.56
C THR A 261 2.84 -8.78 -24.65
N THR A 262 1.77 -8.66 -23.87
CA THR A 262 1.55 -7.54 -22.94
C THR A 262 2.16 -7.89 -21.58
N PRO A 263 3.21 -7.20 -21.14
CA PRO A 263 3.83 -7.46 -19.86
C PRO A 263 2.94 -6.99 -18.69
N LYS A 264 3.12 -7.63 -17.54
CA LYS A 264 2.69 -7.07 -16.24
C LYS A 264 3.90 -6.45 -15.55
N TYR A 265 3.73 -5.28 -14.97
CA TYR A 265 4.82 -4.56 -14.30
C TYR A 265 4.69 -4.66 -12.78
N SER A 266 5.83 -4.80 -12.10
CA SER A 266 5.91 -4.55 -10.65
C SER A 266 5.68 -3.08 -10.33
N ASN A 267 5.66 -2.75 -9.03
CA ASN A 267 5.84 -1.37 -8.58
C ASN A 267 7.15 -0.77 -9.16
N THR A 268 7.17 0.55 -9.34
CA THR A 268 8.40 1.30 -9.67
C THR A 268 9.15 1.70 -8.40
N VAL A 269 10.48 1.64 -8.47
CA VAL A 269 11.40 2.13 -7.43
C VAL A 269 12.43 3.05 -8.07
N SER A 270 12.90 4.07 -7.36
CA SER A 270 13.89 5.02 -7.88
C SER A 270 15.02 5.23 -6.88
N SER A 271 16.22 5.52 -7.40
CA SER A 271 17.37 5.90 -6.59
C SER A 271 18.11 7.05 -7.26
N LEU A 272 18.29 8.14 -6.52
CA LEU A 272 19.12 9.27 -6.93
C LEU A 272 20.57 8.96 -6.56
N VAL A 273 21.39 8.75 -7.59
CA VAL A 273 22.81 8.43 -7.43
C VAL A 273 23.62 9.70 -7.62
N ILE A 274 24.12 10.26 -6.52
CA ILE A 274 24.97 11.46 -6.58
C ILE A 274 26.41 11.05 -6.87
N SER A 275 27.11 11.86 -7.69
CA SER A 275 28.53 11.68 -7.99
C SER A 275 29.37 11.69 -6.72
N GLN A 276 30.41 10.86 -6.67
CA GLN A 276 31.39 10.89 -5.57
C GLN A 276 32.20 12.21 -5.54
N LYS A 277 32.17 12.99 -6.63
CA LYS A 277 32.78 14.33 -6.69
C LYS A 277 31.95 15.40 -5.98
N ALA A 278 30.69 15.13 -5.65
CA ALA A 278 29.85 16.08 -4.93
C ALA A 278 30.38 16.30 -3.52
N ILE A 279 30.45 17.56 -3.10
CA ILE A 279 30.84 17.93 -1.75
C ILE A 279 29.55 18.14 -0.95
N TRP A 280 29.39 17.44 0.17
CA TRP A 280 28.24 17.61 1.05
C TRP A 280 28.58 18.62 2.13
N ASN A 281 27.89 19.77 2.10
CA ASN A 281 28.05 20.82 3.08
C ASN A 281 26.95 20.70 4.12
N ASP A 282 27.33 20.57 5.39
CA ASP A 282 26.38 20.64 6.50
C ASP A 282 25.80 22.05 6.59
N VAL A 283 24.50 22.17 6.32
CA VAL A 283 23.73 23.43 6.37
C VAL A 283 22.70 23.39 7.49
N SER A 284 22.81 22.45 8.43
CA SER A 284 21.81 22.19 9.47
C SER A 284 21.53 23.42 10.31
N THR A 285 22.57 24.11 10.79
CA THR A 285 22.43 25.32 11.62
C THR A 285 21.88 26.53 10.87
N THR A 286 21.84 26.48 9.53
CA THR A 286 21.23 27.53 8.71
C THR A 286 19.71 27.39 8.67
N TYR A 287 19.20 26.15 8.60
CA TYR A 287 17.79 25.89 8.34
C TYR A 287 17.04 25.26 9.51
N VAL A 288 17.73 24.46 10.32
CA VAL A 288 17.16 23.73 11.46
C VAL A 288 17.45 24.50 12.73
N THR A 289 16.39 24.84 13.47
CA THR A 289 16.52 25.37 14.83
C THR A 289 16.79 24.22 15.80
N ASN A 290 17.85 24.36 16.61
CA ASN A 290 18.22 23.39 17.65
C ASN A 290 18.40 21.94 17.13
N PRO A 291 19.26 21.71 16.11
CA PRO A 291 19.41 20.39 15.47
C PRO A 291 20.01 19.30 16.38
N GLY A 292 20.83 19.70 17.37
CA GLY A 292 21.42 18.80 18.38
C GLY A 292 20.66 18.76 19.71
N PHE A 293 19.55 19.49 19.82
CA PHE A 293 18.83 19.66 21.10
C PHE A 293 19.69 20.29 22.23
N ASP A 294 20.72 21.05 21.86
CA ASP A 294 21.70 21.65 22.77
C ASP A 294 21.24 22.95 23.46
N GLU A 295 20.05 23.45 23.12
CA GLU A 295 19.46 24.62 23.77
C GLU A 295 19.07 24.32 25.22
N SER A 296 19.89 24.77 26.17
CA SER A 296 19.73 24.48 27.60
C SER A 296 18.41 24.97 28.19
N SER A 297 17.78 25.97 27.56
CA SER A 297 16.44 26.46 27.91
C SER A 297 15.34 25.41 27.74
N SER A 298 15.55 24.39 26.91
CA SER A 298 14.63 23.26 26.70
C SER A 298 14.88 22.08 27.63
N TRP A 299 16.03 22.05 28.31
CA TRP A 299 16.41 20.90 29.11
C TRP A 299 15.60 20.80 30.40
N GLN A 300 15.15 19.58 30.71
CA GLN A 300 14.51 19.32 31.98
C GLN A 300 15.53 19.30 33.12
N THR A 301 15.15 19.86 34.26
CA THR A 301 15.94 19.84 35.50
C THR A 301 15.52 18.72 36.45
N THR A 302 14.44 18.02 36.14
CA THR A 302 13.90 16.87 36.88
C THR A 302 13.55 15.73 35.93
N SER A 303 13.46 14.52 36.47
CA SER A 303 13.04 13.34 35.69
C SER A 303 11.59 13.48 35.26
N VAL A 304 11.27 13.04 34.05
CA VAL A 304 9.92 13.15 33.47
C VAL A 304 9.26 11.78 33.49
N THR A 305 8.10 11.68 34.11
CA THR A 305 7.24 10.49 34.11
C THR A 305 6.15 10.60 33.06
N ASN A 306 5.42 9.52 32.79
CA ASN A 306 4.26 9.57 31.89
C ASN A 306 3.17 10.54 32.37
N GLY A 307 2.47 11.17 31.42
CA GLY A 307 1.31 12.01 31.71
C GLY A 307 1.03 13.04 30.62
N THR A 308 -0.22 13.48 30.50
CA THR A 308 -0.68 14.44 29.48
C THR A 308 0.14 15.74 29.47
N ALA A 309 0.57 16.23 30.63
CA ALA A 309 1.39 17.44 30.77
C ALA A 309 2.91 17.20 30.61
N ASN A 310 3.32 15.97 30.31
CA ASN A 310 4.73 15.53 30.29
C ASN A 310 5.26 15.30 28.87
N HIS A 311 4.59 15.89 27.88
CA HIS A 311 5.13 16.18 26.55
C HIS A 311 5.58 17.64 26.53
N LYS A 312 6.88 17.85 26.82
CA LYS A 312 7.45 19.18 27.08
C LYS A 312 7.79 19.90 25.77
N PRO A 313 7.67 21.24 25.73
CA PRO A 313 8.09 22.02 24.58
C PRO A 313 9.61 21.91 24.40
N VAL A 314 10.06 21.98 23.15
CA VAL A 314 11.47 21.98 22.77
C VAL A 314 11.68 23.10 21.77
N THR A 315 12.70 23.93 21.96
CA THR A 315 12.99 25.08 21.09
C THR A 315 13.04 24.65 19.63
N GLY A 316 12.19 25.24 18.80
CA GLY A 316 12.08 24.96 17.36
C GLY A 316 11.29 23.70 16.99
N TRP A 317 10.94 22.82 17.93
CA TRP A 317 10.31 21.53 17.63
C TRP A 317 8.93 21.42 18.29
N THR A 318 7.93 21.06 17.49
CA THR A 318 6.51 21.02 17.92
C THR A 318 6.02 19.58 18.04
N THR A 319 5.34 19.26 19.14
CA THR A 319 4.56 18.03 19.29
C THR A 319 3.10 18.37 19.60
N THR A 320 2.18 17.54 19.11
CA THR A 320 0.75 17.61 19.44
C THR A 320 0.32 16.48 20.37
N CYS A 321 1.25 15.61 20.79
CA CYS A 321 0.94 14.50 21.68
C CYS A 321 0.55 15.02 23.07
N THR A 322 -0.58 14.54 23.59
CA THR A 322 -1.10 14.85 24.92
C THR A 322 -1.52 13.57 25.68
N ASP A 323 -1.02 12.42 25.23
CA ASP A 323 -1.46 11.13 25.77
C ASP A 323 -0.89 10.85 27.16
N ALA A 324 -1.73 10.42 28.09
CA ALA A 324 -1.31 10.17 29.47
C ALA A 324 -0.34 8.99 29.63
N ASN A 325 -0.25 8.10 28.64
CA ASN A 325 0.59 6.91 28.69
C ASN A 325 1.99 7.13 28.10
N GLY A 326 2.34 8.36 27.74
CA GLY A 326 3.64 8.73 27.21
C GLY A 326 4.26 9.91 27.94
N SER A 327 5.50 10.18 27.54
CA SER A 327 6.24 11.39 27.91
C SER A 327 7.32 11.69 26.88
N SER A 328 7.67 12.96 26.75
CA SER A 328 8.74 13.41 25.87
C SER A 328 9.30 14.75 26.31
N ALA A 329 10.62 14.90 26.24
CA ALA A 329 11.29 16.15 26.61
C ALA A 329 12.75 16.16 26.14
N ALA A 330 13.38 17.34 26.10
CA ALA A 330 14.82 17.46 25.92
C ALA A 330 15.57 17.34 27.26
N PHE A 331 16.71 16.66 27.26
CA PHE A 331 17.56 16.46 28.44
C PHE A 331 19.00 16.77 28.11
N SER A 332 19.76 17.22 29.11
CA SER A 332 21.22 17.25 29.01
C SER A 332 21.79 15.82 29.05
N ILE A 333 22.71 15.53 28.14
CA ILE A 333 23.45 14.27 28.08
C ILE A 333 24.24 14.07 29.38
N GLY A 334 24.23 12.84 29.90
CA GLY A 334 24.96 12.53 31.15
C GLY A 334 24.36 13.12 32.43
N SER A 335 23.19 13.76 32.36
CA SER A 335 22.53 14.40 33.53
C SER A 335 22.10 13.45 34.65
N GLY A 336 22.04 12.13 34.38
CA GLY A 336 21.50 11.15 35.32
C GLY A 336 19.98 11.21 35.51
N LEU A 337 19.30 12.13 34.81
CA LEU A 337 17.84 12.22 34.78
C LEU A 337 17.23 11.03 34.04
N GLN A 338 15.93 10.84 34.24
CA GLN A 338 15.18 9.73 33.65
C GLN A 338 13.99 10.22 32.82
N LEU A 339 13.75 9.54 31.70
CA LEU A 339 12.50 9.58 30.94
C LEU A 339 11.74 8.28 31.20
N ASN A 340 10.58 8.40 31.83
CA ASN A 340 9.70 7.27 32.18
C ASN A 340 10.47 6.08 32.81
N GLY A 341 11.30 6.40 33.81
CA GLY A 341 12.10 5.42 34.56
C GLY A 341 13.32 4.88 33.83
N ARG A 342 13.70 5.45 32.68
CA ARG A 342 14.92 5.09 31.93
C ARG A 342 15.90 6.24 31.91
N THR A 343 17.15 5.99 32.30
CA THR A 343 18.20 6.99 32.37
C THR A 343 18.53 7.55 30.99
N VAL A 344 18.65 8.88 30.90
CA VAL A 344 19.13 9.60 29.72
C VAL A 344 20.51 9.07 29.29
N PRO A 345 20.82 8.97 27.99
CA PRO A 345 22.13 8.52 27.52
C PRO A 345 23.30 9.27 28.17
N GLY A 346 24.33 8.53 28.57
CA GLY A 346 25.52 9.09 29.21
C GLY A 346 26.45 9.83 28.24
N LYS A 347 26.32 9.57 26.94
CA LYS A 347 27.11 10.18 25.88
C LYS A 347 26.24 10.51 24.68
N ASN A 348 26.54 11.60 23.99
CA ASN A 348 25.90 12.00 22.74
C ASN A 348 26.38 11.14 21.55
N THR A 349 25.90 11.42 20.35
CA THR A 349 26.30 10.70 19.11
C THR A 349 27.81 10.67 18.90
N GLU A 350 28.52 11.71 19.30
CA GLU A 350 29.96 11.90 19.08
C GLU A 350 30.80 11.30 20.21
N GLY A 351 30.16 10.68 21.21
CA GLY A 351 30.83 10.08 22.35
C GLY A 351 31.18 11.06 23.48
N ASN A 352 30.69 12.31 23.40
CA ASN A 352 30.92 13.36 24.39
C ASN A 352 29.88 13.31 25.52
N VAL A 353 30.26 13.78 26.72
CA VAL A 353 29.39 13.88 27.91
C VAL A 353 28.71 15.24 28.05
N ALA A 354 28.55 15.96 26.94
CA ALA A 354 27.98 17.30 26.87
C ALA A 354 26.96 17.35 25.73
N GLY A 355 26.11 18.38 25.75
CA GLY A 355 25.03 18.58 24.80
C GLY A 355 23.67 18.06 25.28
N GLY A 356 22.69 18.04 24.38
CA GLY A 356 21.33 17.60 24.65
C GLY A 356 20.86 16.41 23.81
N ALA A 357 19.68 15.89 24.14
CA ALA A 357 18.94 14.94 23.32
C ALA A 357 17.44 15.03 23.59
N LEU A 358 16.64 14.84 22.55
CA LEU A 358 15.17 14.71 22.65
C LEU A 358 14.80 13.27 22.99
N GLY A 359 14.24 13.03 24.18
CA GLY A 359 13.72 11.73 24.59
C GLY A 359 12.22 11.58 24.30
N ILE A 360 11.81 10.42 23.79
CA ILE A 360 10.40 10.05 23.54
C ILE A 360 10.11 8.63 24.06
N SER A 361 9.06 8.50 24.87
CA SER A 361 8.49 7.24 25.35
C SER A 361 6.98 7.26 25.15
N GLN A 362 6.41 6.28 24.44
CA GLN A 362 4.98 6.16 24.16
C GLN A 362 4.50 4.71 24.24
N GLY A 363 3.22 4.53 24.57
CA GLY A 363 2.56 3.22 24.60
C GLY A 363 1.18 3.18 23.94
N TRP A 364 0.64 1.96 23.83
CA TRP A 364 -0.74 1.64 23.46
C TRP A 364 -1.17 2.00 22.03
N GLY A 365 -0.30 1.86 21.05
CA GLY A 365 -0.67 2.15 19.66
C GLY A 365 -0.76 3.65 19.33
N VAL A 366 -0.34 4.52 20.25
CA VAL A 366 -0.40 5.97 20.08
C VAL A 366 0.88 6.50 19.44
N ALA A 367 0.74 7.49 18.57
CA ALA A 367 1.86 8.20 17.94
C ALA A 367 2.38 9.31 18.85
N SER A 368 3.70 9.39 19.01
CA SER A 368 4.37 10.50 19.67
C SER A 368 5.59 10.90 18.85
N PHE A 369 5.59 12.13 18.36
CA PHE A 369 6.63 12.66 17.50
C PHE A 369 6.71 14.18 17.60
N TYR A 370 7.86 14.72 17.22
CA TYR A 370 8.12 16.14 17.10
C TYR A 370 8.37 16.47 15.64
N THR A 371 7.90 17.64 15.22
CA THR A 371 8.11 18.16 13.88
C THR A 371 8.73 19.54 13.90
N GLN A 372 9.48 19.85 12.85
CA GLN A 372 9.95 21.19 12.56
C GLN A 372 9.79 21.43 11.07
N LYS A 373 9.07 22.49 10.70
CA LYS A 373 9.01 22.95 9.32
C LYS A 373 10.18 23.89 9.07
N VAL A 374 10.96 23.59 8.04
CA VAL A 374 12.04 24.43 7.52
C VAL A 374 11.75 24.79 6.07
N THR A 375 12.34 25.85 5.55
CA THR A 375 12.21 26.21 4.14
C THR A 375 13.59 26.11 3.49
N LEU A 376 13.72 25.22 2.51
CA LEU A 376 14.97 24.98 1.79
C LEU A 376 14.87 25.59 0.39
N PRO A 377 15.91 26.30 -0.11
CA PRO A 377 15.94 26.78 -1.48
C PRO A 377 16.05 25.61 -2.48
N ALA A 378 16.01 25.93 -3.78
CA ALA A 378 16.32 24.95 -4.81
C ALA A 378 17.74 24.38 -4.59
N GLY A 379 17.87 23.07 -4.69
CA GLY A 379 19.14 22.38 -4.41
C GLY A 379 18.95 20.88 -4.22
N THR A 380 20.07 20.17 -4.18
CA THR A 380 20.08 18.73 -3.86
C THR A 380 20.52 18.56 -2.41
N TYR A 381 19.71 17.85 -1.63
CA TYR A 381 19.86 17.70 -0.19
C TYR A 381 19.87 16.23 0.20
N ARG A 382 20.47 15.93 1.35
CA ARG A 382 20.20 14.71 2.11
C ARG A 382 19.96 15.08 3.56
N ILE A 383 19.11 14.31 4.21
CA ILE A 383 18.72 14.53 5.60
C ILE A 383 19.19 13.33 6.41
N GLY A 384 19.57 13.55 7.66
CA GLY A 384 19.91 12.49 8.59
C GLY A 384 19.55 12.83 10.03
N PHE A 385 19.60 11.81 10.87
CA PHE A 385 19.45 11.95 12.31
C PHE A 385 20.17 10.81 13.04
N SER A 386 20.44 10.99 14.32
CA SER A 386 20.91 9.93 15.21
C SER A 386 19.85 9.57 16.23
N VAL A 387 19.73 8.27 16.52
CA VAL A 387 18.81 7.74 17.52
C VAL A 387 19.50 6.72 18.43
N TYR A 388 19.24 6.83 19.73
CA TYR A 388 19.68 5.90 20.75
C TYR A 388 18.48 5.24 21.40
N ASN A 389 18.45 3.91 21.44
CA ASN A 389 17.44 3.18 22.18
C ASN A 389 18.00 2.77 23.55
N VAL A 390 17.41 3.28 24.64
CA VAL A 390 17.88 2.97 26.00
C VAL A 390 17.40 1.58 26.45
N ALA A 391 16.20 1.17 26.06
CA ALA A 391 15.61 -0.09 26.52
C ALA A 391 14.51 -0.60 25.58
N ASN A 392 14.33 -1.92 25.60
CA ASN A 392 13.34 -2.70 24.84
C ASN A 392 13.47 -2.65 23.32
N THR A 393 13.26 -3.79 22.67
CA THR A 393 13.40 -3.95 21.21
C THR A 393 12.07 -4.23 20.52
N GLY A 394 10.95 -3.94 21.19
CA GLY A 394 9.61 -4.17 20.65
C GLY A 394 9.38 -3.45 19.32
N ALA A 395 8.51 -4.03 18.50
CA ALA A 395 8.18 -3.47 17.20
C ALA A 395 7.48 -2.11 17.33
N PHE A 396 7.77 -1.20 16.41
CA PHE A 396 7.12 0.11 16.33
C PHE A 396 6.97 0.57 14.87
N ILE A 397 6.10 1.55 14.66
CA ILE A 397 6.01 2.26 13.36
C ILE A 397 6.86 3.51 13.48
N ASN A 398 7.89 3.62 12.66
CA ASN A 398 8.82 4.74 12.70
C ASN A 398 8.21 5.97 12.01
N LEU A 399 8.30 7.13 12.67
CA LEU A 399 7.85 8.42 12.16
C LEU A 399 9.02 9.40 12.02
N CYS A 400 10.26 8.90 12.02
CA CYS A 400 11.46 9.71 11.81
C CYS A 400 11.74 9.86 10.32
N GLY A 401 11.84 11.10 9.84
CA GLY A 401 12.09 11.39 8.44
C GLY A 401 11.68 12.80 8.03
N TYR A 402 11.22 12.96 6.79
CA TYR A 402 10.88 14.28 6.24
C TYR A 402 9.74 14.23 5.23
N GLN A 403 9.11 15.37 5.01
CA GLN A 403 8.11 15.59 3.97
C GLN A 403 8.46 16.87 3.20
N ALA A 404 8.73 16.77 1.90
CA ALA A 404 9.00 17.93 1.05
C ALA A 404 7.71 18.44 0.38
N GLY A 405 7.30 19.66 0.72
CA GLY A 405 6.07 20.28 0.24
C GLY A 405 4.84 19.42 0.55
N THR A 406 4.05 19.13 -0.47
CA THR A 406 2.87 18.24 -0.38
C THR A 406 3.16 16.83 -0.89
N GLN A 407 4.42 16.40 -0.97
CA GLN A 407 4.77 15.01 -1.28
C GLN A 407 4.44 14.10 -0.09
N SER A 408 4.35 12.78 -0.33
CA SER A 408 4.22 11.81 0.76
C SER A 408 5.48 11.85 1.66
N PRO A 409 5.34 11.66 2.98
CA PRO A 409 6.49 11.63 3.87
C PRO A 409 7.39 10.42 3.58
N VAL A 410 8.70 10.62 3.74
CA VAL A 410 9.73 9.60 3.69
C VAL A 410 10.17 9.33 5.13
N TYR A 411 9.96 8.11 5.62
CA TYR A 411 10.36 7.70 6.97
C TYR A 411 11.42 6.59 6.93
N ASP A 412 12.24 6.53 7.97
CA ASP A 412 13.17 5.42 8.21
C ASP A 412 12.36 4.12 8.37
N ASN A 413 12.82 3.03 7.76
CA ASN A 413 12.10 1.76 7.72
C ASN A 413 12.40 0.84 8.92
N ALA A 414 13.21 1.28 9.88
CA ALA A 414 13.50 0.51 11.08
C ALA A 414 12.23 0.29 11.92
N THR A 415 11.83 -0.97 12.09
CA THR A 415 10.69 -1.38 12.93
C THR A 415 11.11 -1.80 14.34
N SER A 416 12.41 -1.91 14.61
CA SER A 416 13.00 -2.18 15.93
C SER A 416 14.42 -1.61 15.97
N LEU A 417 14.95 -1.34 17.18
CA LEU A 417 16.30 -0.79 17.37
C LEU A 417 17.02 -1.52 18.49
N GLN A 418 18.31 -1.83 18.27
CA GLN A 418 19.17 -2.39 19.31
C GLN A 418 19.37 -1.40 20.45
N THR A 419 19.43 -1.90 21.68
CA THR A 419 19.63 -1.08 22.87
C THR A 419 21.10 -0.75 23.09
N GLY A 420 21.39 0.41 23.67
CA GLY A 420 22.73 0.72 24.19
C GLY A 420 23.71 1.34 23.18
N SER A 421 23.26 1.66 21.97
CA SER A 421 24.11 2.20 20.89
C SER A 421 23.41 3.32 20.13
N TRP A 422 24.15 4.34 19.70
CA TRP A 422 23.67 5.32 18.73
C TRP A 422 23.64 4.70 17.33
N ARG A 423 22.52 4.87 16.63
CA ARG A 423 22.37 4.58 15.20
C ARG A 423 22.19 5.89 14.47
N THR A 424 23.04 6.16 13.49
CA THR A 424 22.88 7.28 12.56
C THR A 424 22.25 6.78 11.27
N THR A 425 21.22 7.49 10.82
CA THR A 425 20.55 7.26 9.53
C THR A 425 20.75 8.50 8.67
N THR A 426 21.12 8.28 7.41
CA THR A 426 21.09 9.31 6.35
C THR A 426 20.18 8.79 5.24
N PHE A 427 19.19 9.59 4.87
CA PHE A 427 18.26 9.27 3.79
C PHE A 427 18.93 9.40 2.43
N ASP A 428 18.37 8.71 1.43
CA ASP A 428 18.77 8.91 0.05
C ASP A 428 18.61 10.39 -0.34
N PRO A 429 19.54 10.95 -1.13
CA PRO A 429 19.44 12.32 -1.61
C PRO A 429 18.14 12.61 -2.36
N PHE A 430 17.70 13.87 -2.33
CA PHE A 430 16.58 14.38 -3.12
C PHE A 430 16.87 15.79 -3.65
N THR A 431 16.25 16.15 -4.77
CA THR A 431 16.40 17.47 -5.39
C THR A 431 15.12 18.30 -5.26
N LEU A 432 15.28 19.54 -4.79
CA LEU A 432 14.28 20.60 -4.81
C LEU A 432 14.55 21.52 -6.00
N ILE A 433 13.53 21.77 -6.82
CA ILE A 433 13.63 22.61 -8.02
C ILE A 433 13.35 24.09 -7.74
N LYS A 434 12.73 24.37 -6.60
CA LYS A 434 12.39 25.70 -6.11
C LYS A 434 12.44 25.67 -4.59
N GLU A 435 12.38 26.84 -4.00
CA GLU A 435 12.18 26.97 -2.57
C GLU A 435 10.95 26.16 -2.13
N THR A 436 11.14 25.29 -1.15
CA THR A 436 10.14 24.30 -0.72
C THR A 436 10.17 24.15 0.79
N ASP A 437 8.99 24.18 1.40
CA ASP A 437 8.83 23.81 2.82
C ASP A 437 9.14 22.31 3.00
N VAL A 438 10.01 21.99 3.93
CA VAL A 438 10.32 20.61 4.34
C VAL A 438 9.95 20.44 5.80
N THR A 439 9.03 19.53 6.09
CA THR A 439 8.66 19.16 7.45
C THR A 439 9.54 17.99 7.90
N LEU A 440 10.44 18.23 8.85
CA LEU A 440 11.21 17.21 9.55
C LEU A 440 10.34 16.57 10.63
N SER A 441 10.52 15.28 10.87
CA SER A 441 9.78 14.53 11.90
C SER A 441 10.71 13.57 12.65
N LEU A 442 10.53 13.45 13.96
CA LEU A 442 11.24 12.53 14.84
C LEU A 442 10.27 11.90 15.84
N GLY A 443 10.15 10.57 15.84
CA GLY A 443 9.31 9.84 16.78
C GLY A 443 8.79 8.53 16.22
N TYR A 444 7.75 7.99 16.85
CA TYR A 444 7.19 6.70 16.49
C TYR A 444 5.73 6.51 16.95
N THR A 445 5.05 5.52 16.36
CA THR A 445 3.84 4.93 16.92
C THR A 445 4.21 3.63 17.63
N SER A 446 3.88 3.57 18.92
CA SER A 446 4.08 2.38 19.75
C SER A 446 3.27 1.18 19.27
N ALA A 447 3.65 -0.05 19.65
CA ALA A 447 2.81 -1.22 19.42
C ALA A 447 1.58 -1.21 20.35
N GLY A 448 0.49 -1.86 19.92
CA GLY A 448 -0.80 -1.94 20.64
C GLY A 448 -0.81 -2.79 21.92
N GLY A 449 0.32 -2.91 22.63
CA GLY A 449 0.47 -3.72 23.86
C GLY A 449 0.92 -2.90 25.08
N THR A 450 1.40 -3.58 26.14
CA THR A 450 1.83 -2.92 27.38
C THR A 450 3.01 -1.97 27.16
N SER A 451 3.04 -0.84 27.86
CA SER A 451 4.08 0.21 27.78
C SER A 451 5.50 -0.32 27.98
N THR A 452 5.66 -1.44 28.70
CA THR A 452 6.94 -2.09 29.03
C THR A 452 7.65 -2.76 27.87
N SER A 453 7.00 -2.91 26.70
CA SER A 453 7.58 -3.55 25.51
C SER A 453 8.09 -2.55 24.46
N ASN A 454 7.69 -1.29 24.55
CA ASN A 454 8.01 -0.24 23.58
C ASN A 454 9.40 0.35 23.80
N PRO A 455 10.06 0.87 22.75
CA PRO A 455 11.39 1.44 22.84
C PRO A 455 11.40 2.81 23.55
N TYR A 456 12.54 3.15 24.16
CA TYR A 456 12.79 4.46 24.76
C TYR A 456 13.84 5.19 23.94
N LEU A 457 13.37 6.06 23.04
CA LEU A 457 14.20 6.63 21.99
C LEU A 457 14.69 8.02 22.37
N PHE A 458 15.97 8.26 22.21
CA PHE A 458 16.61 9.56 22.32
C PHE A 458 17.17 9.97 20.97
N PHE A 459 16.85 11.16 20.52
CA PHE A 459 17.25 11.71 19.23
C PHE A 459 18.26 12.84 19.42
N ASP A 460 19.22 12.89 18.51
CA ASP A 460 20.32 13.84 18.47
C ASP A 460 20.74 14.06 16.99
N LYS A 461 21.49 15.12 16.72
CA LYS A 461 22.19 15.39 15.46
C LYS A 461 21.28 15.27 14.23
N VAL A 462 20.26 16.13 14.17
CA VAL A 462 19.47 16.32 12.94
C VAL A 462 20.33 17.06 11.93
N VAL A 463 20.61 16.40 10.81
CA VAL A 463 21.51 16.92 9.77
C VAL A 463 20.76 17.19 8.49
N ILE A 464 20.96 18.37 7.91
CA ILE A 464 20.66 18.69 6.52
C ILE A 464 21.98 19.02 5.84
N GLU A 465 22.34 18.23 4.83
CA GLU A 465 23.48 18.52 3.99
C GLU A 465 23.02 18.92 2.59
N GLN A 466 23.62 19.98 2.05
CA GLN A 466 23.41 20.42 0.67
C GLN A 466 24.60 19.95 -0.18
N ALA A 467 24.31 19.32 -1.31
CA ALA A 467 25.32 18.97 -2.29
C ALA A 467 25.79 20.22 -3.04
N ASP A 468 27.09 20.50 -2.97
CA ASP A 468 27.79 21.33 -3.94
C ASP A 468 28.16 20.48 -5.15
N LEU A 469 27.52 20.80 -6.27
CA LEU A 469 27.65 20.12 -7.55
C LEU A 469 28.52 20.90 -8.54
N THR A 470 29.17 22.00 -8.13
CA THR A 470 29.95 22.88 -9.03
C THR A 470 31.09 22.18 -9.75
N ASN A 471 31.63 21.10 -9.16
CA ASN A 471 32.71 20.29 -9.74
C ASN A 471 32.23 18.95 -10.31
N VAL A 472 30.92 18.74 -10.42
CA VAL A 472 30.32 17.49 -10.92
C VAL A 472 30.09 17.60 -12.42
N ASP A 473 31.07 17.14 -13.20
CA ASP A 473 31.09 17.18 -14.67
C ASP A 473 30.54 15.88 -15.30
N ASP A 474 29.61 15.20 -14.63
CA ASP A 474 29.06 13.90 -15.07
C ASP A 474 27.54 13.94 -15.29
N ALA A 475 27.04 15.11 -15.69
CA ALA A 475 25.65 15.50 -15.89
C ALA A 475 24.76 14.40 -16.50
N GLY A 476 24.25 13.52 -15.63
CA GLY A 476 22.94 12.94 -15.84
C GLY A 476 21.93 14.05 -15.60
N GLU A 477 21.31 14.56 -16.66
CA GLU A 477 20.15 15.45 -16.56
C GLU A 477 19.10 14.81 -15.67
N GLU A 478 18.82 15.37 -14.50
CA GLU A 478 17.84 14.78 -13.59
C GLU A 478 16.43 14.99 -14.17
N ILE A 479 15.62 13.92 -14.20
CA ILE A 479 14.18 14.07 -14.43
C ILE A 479 13.54 14.51 -13.12
N VAL A 480 12.87 15.65 -13.18
CA VAL A 480 12.15 16.25 -12.06
C VAL A 480 10.69 16.40 -12.43
N TYR A 481 9.84 16.47 -11.42
CA TYR A 481 8.39 16.57 -11.57
C TYR A 481 7.96 18.02 -11.38
N LEU A 482 7.53 18.63 -12.47
CA LEU A 482 6.94 19.97 -12.46
C LEU A 482 5.44 19.84 -12.18
N ASP A 483 4.99 20.43 -11.07
CA ASP A 483 3.56 20.59 -10.80
C ASP A 483 2.95 21.53 -11.86
N ILE A 484 2.01 20.98 -12.63
CA ILE A 484 1.30 21.69 -13.70
C ILE A 484 -0.20 21.75 -13.42
N THR A 485 -0.62 21.45 -12.20
CA THR A 485 -2.03 21.28 -11.83
C THR A 485 -2.84 22.51 -12.14
N ASP A 486 -2.45 23.68 -11.62
CA ASP A 486 -3.20 24.92 -11.76
C ASP A 486 -3.22 25.45 -13.20
N SER A 487 -2.29 25.00 -14.04
CA SER A 487 -2.27 25.36 -15.46
C SER A 487 -3.27 24.56 -16.31
N LEU A 488 -3.81 23.46 -15.78
CA LEU A 488 -4.63 22.50 -16.53
C LEU A 488 -5.98 22.17 -15.89
N PHE A 489 -6.02 22.01 -14.57
CA PHE A 489 -7.24 21.68 -13.84
C PHE A 489 -8.03 22.93 -13.49
N VAL A 490 -9.34 22.82 -13.59
CA VAL A 490 -10.29 23.74 -12.97
C VAL A 490 -10.66 23.20 -11.59
N ASN A 491 -10.48 24.03 -10.56
CA ASN A 491 -10.83 23.73 -9.17
C ASN A 491 -10.22 22.40 -8.64
N PRO A 492 -8.89 22.20 -8.74
CA PRO A 492 -8.23 20.95 -8.31
C PRO A 492 -8.26 20.74 -6.79
N GLY A 493 -8.37 21.81 -6.00
CA GLY A 493 -8.49 21.80 -4.53
C GLY A 493 -9.93 21.86 -4.00
N PHE A 494 -10.93 21.86 -4.87
CA PHE A 494 -12.35 22.07 -4.50
C PHE A 494 -12.64 23.36 -3.71
N ASP A 495 -11.80 24.39 -3.82
CA ASP A 495 -11.88 25.65 -3.06
C ASP A 495 -12.87 26.68 -3.62
N THR A 496 -13.63 26.34 -4.67
CA THR A 496 -14.65 27.22 -5.22
C THR A 496 -15.82 27.35 -4.25
N GLN A 497 -15.84 28.45 -3.49
CA GLN A 497 -16.82 28.71 -2.41
C GLN A 497 -18.29 28.60 -2.86
N ALA A 498 -18.59 28.88 -4.13
CA ALA A 498 -19.94 28.77 -4.67
C ALA A 498 -20.49 27.33 -4.65
N ASP A 499 -19.62 26.32 -4.58
CA ASP A 499 -20.00 24.91 -4.53
C ASP A 499 -20.19 24.39 -3.09
N TYR A 500 -19.86 25.19 -2.07
CA TYR A 500 -19.92 24.76 -0.67
C TYR A 500 -21.36 24.50 -0.23
N GLN A 501 -21.57 23.33 0.38
CA GLN A 501 -22.87 22.97 0.92
C GLN A 501 -23.29 23.91 2.05
N LYS A 502 -24.56 24.30 2.02
CA LYS A 502 -25.22 25.17 3.02
C LYS A 502 -26.27 24.43 3.85
N ALA A 503 -26.31 23.10 3.74
CA ALA A 503 -27.21 22.20 4.44
C ALA A 503 -26.63 20.78 4.46
N ASN A 504 -27.16 19.93 5.33
CA ASN A 504 -26.83 18.50 5.35
C ASN A 504 -27.26 17.83 4.04
N LEU A 505 -26.43 16.95 3.49
CA LEU A 505 -26.77 16.12 2.34
C LEU A 505 -27.19 14.73 2.79
N ALA A 506 -28.49 14.43 2.76
CA ALA A 506 -29.00 13.07 2.89
C ALA A 506 -28.85 12.29 1.56
N ASN A 507 -29.01 10.97 1.59
CA ASN A 507 -29.02 10.16 0.37
C ASN A 507 -30.13 10.61 -0.60
N GLY A 508 -29.85 10.54 -1.89
CA GLY A 508 -30.82 10.78 -2.96
C GLY A 508 -30.16 11.25 -4.25
N VAL A 509 -30.75 10.91 -5.39
CA VAL A 509 -30.22 11.23 -6.74
C VAL A 509 -29.94 12.74 -6.90
N THR A 510 -30.82 13.60 -6.36
CA THR A 510 -30.68 15.06 -6.43
C THR A 510 -29.65 15.63 -5.45
N ASN A 511 -29.10 14.80 -4.56
CA ASN A 511 -28.11 15.16 -3.55
C ASN A 511 -26.68 14.78 -3.95
N HIS A 512 -26.47 14.44 -5.22
CA HIS A 512 -25.18 14.47 -5.87
C HIS A 512 -24.99 15.84 -6.52
N LYS A 513 -24.32 16.75 -5.81
CA LYS A 513 -24.19 18.16 -6.18
C LYS A 513 -23.01 18.37 -7.12
N LYS A 514 -23.11 19.38 -7.97
CA LYS A 514 -22.02 19.77 -8.87
C LYS A 514 -20.76 20.17 -8.07
N ALA A 515 -19.61 20.01 -8.70
CA ALA A 515 -18.36 20.67 -8.33
C ALA A 515 -17.83 21.36 -9.59
N THR A 516 -17.49 22.65 -9.50
CA THR A 516 -17.08 23.46 -10.65
C THR A 516 -15.88 22.82 -11.34
N GLY A 517 -15.95 22.63 -12.66
CA GLY A 517 -14.92 21.95 -13.45
C GLY A 517 -15.00 20.42 -13.46
N TRP A 518 -15.87 19.81 -12.66
CA TRP A 518 -15.97 18.36 -12.51
C TRP A 518 -17.35 17.83 -12.89
N THR A 519 -17.36 16.71 -13.61
CA THR A 519 -18.56 15.97 -14.02
C THR A 519 -18.82 14.83 -13.04
N THR A 520 -20.00 14.84 -12.42
CA THR A 520 -20.46 13.76 -11.54
C THR A 520 -20.90 12.53 -12.33
N VAL A 521 -20.50 11.34 -11.90
CA VAL A 521 -20.86 10.05 -12.49
C VAL A 521 -21.30 9.08 -11.40
N GLY A 522 -22.41 8.37 -11.63
CA GLY A 522 -23.01 7.47 -10.64
C GLY A 522 -23.77 8.23 -9.55
N ALA A 523 -24.87 8.88 -9.93
CA ALA A 523 -25.74 9.62 -9.01
C ALA A 523 -26.98 8.78 -8.66
N ASP A 524 -26.84 7.91 -7.66
CA ASP A 524 -27.87 6.93 -7.28
C ASP A 524 -28.68 7.36 -6.06
N THR A 525 -29.87 6.78 -5.89
CA THR A 525 -30.77 7.10 -4.76
C THR A 525 -30.18 6.80 -3.39
N ASN A 526 -29.21 5.89 -3.32
CA ASN A 526 -28.63 5.39 -2.08
C ASN A 526 -27.32 6.07 -1.67
N GLY A 527 -26.96 7.17 -2.32
CA GLY A 527 -25.76 7.95 -1.99
C GLY A 527 -26.01 9.45 -2.01
N SER A 528 -24.96 10.20 -1.72
CA SER A 528 -24.91 11.65 -1.85
C SER A 528 -23.46 12.11 -2.03
N SER A 529 -23.28 13.27 -2.65
CA SER A 529 -21.96 13.86 -2.84
C SER A 529 -22.03 15.37 -3.04
N GLY A 530 -20.96 16.08 -2.69
CA GLY A 530 -20.89 17.53 -2.87
C GLY A 530 -19.65 18.13 -2.23
N VAL A 531 -19.41 19.42 -2.50
CA VAL A 531 -18.27 20.14 -1.92
C VAL A 531 -18.68 20.77 -0.59
N PHE A 532 -17.86 20.57 0.44
CA PHE A 532 -18.06 21.10 1.80
C PHE A 532 -16.91 22.04 2.14
N ALA A 533 -17.19 23.14 2.84
CA ALA A 533 -16.12 23.93 3.45
C ALA A 533 -15.44 23.12 4.56
N ILE A 534 -14.13 23.25 4.72
CA ILE A 534 -13.41 22.66 5.84
C ILE A 534 -13.97 23.19 7.17
N GLY A 535 -14.20 22.30 8.13
CA GLY A 535 -14.76 22.65 9.45
C GLY A 535 -16.24 23.07 9.43
N THR A 536 -16.96 22.85 8.33
CA THR A 536 -18.39 23.16 8.24
C THR A 536 -19.24 22.34 9.22
N PRO A 537 -20.35 22.90 9.77
CA PRO A 537 -21.30 22.12 10.58
C PRO A 537 -22.16 21.16 9.74
N TYR A 538 -22.13 21.26 8.40
CA TYR A 538 -22.96 20.43 7.53
C TYR A 538 -22.36 19.04 7.32
N THR A 539 -23.24 18.06 7.21
CA THR A 539 -22.88 16.64 7.17
C THR A 539 -23.16 16.00 5.82
N LEU A 540 -22.34 15.02 5.46
CA LEU A 540 -22.55 14.09 4.35
C LEU A 540 -23.17 12.81 4.89
N ASN A 541 -24.45 12.59 4.59
CA ASN A 541 -25.23 11.44 5.03
C ASN A 541 -25.04 11.16 6.55
N GLY A 542 -25.16 12.22 7.34
CA GLY A 542 -25.04 12.19 8.81
C GLY A 542 -23.60 12.12 9.35
N LYS A 543 -22.58 12.16 8.50
CA LYS A 543 -21.16 12.20 8.92
C LYS A 543 -20.53 13.59 8.71
N PRO A 544 -19.71 14.07 9.67
CA PRO A 544 -19.11 15.39 9.59
C PRO A 544 -18.06 15.47 8.48
N ALA A 545 -17.91 16.66 7.90
CA ALA A 545 -16.76 17.00 7.08
C ALA A 545 -15.49 17.09 7.95
N PRO A 546 -14.28 16.93 7.36
CA PRO A 546 -13.02 17.11 8.07
C PRO A 546 -12.88 18.51 8.70
N ALA A 547 -12.28 18.57 9.90
CA ALA A 547 -12.03 19.83 10.61
C ALA A 547 -10.85 20.63 10.02
N THR A 548 -9.91 19.95 9.37
CA THR A 548 -8.76 20.54 8.70
C THR A 548 -8.59 19.92 7.32
N ASN A 549 -7.96 20.65 6.39
CA ASN A 549 -7.57 20.14 5.08
C ASN A 549 -6.31 19.26 5.17
N ALA A 550 -5.82 18.73 4.03
CA ALA A 550 -4.69 17.81 4.00
C ALA A 550 -3.34 18.42 4.45
N THR A 551 -3.28 19.76 4.54
CA THR A 551 -2.12 20.50 5.07
C THR A 551 -2.27 20.91 6.54
N GLY A 552 -3.39 20.55 7.18
CA GLY A 552 -3.67 20.86 8.58
C GLY A 552 -4.28 22.25 8.83
N THR A 553 -4.70 22.97 7.79
CA THR A 553 -5.34 24.30 7.93
C THR A 553 -6.86 24.19 7.97
N VAL A 554 -7.54 25.22 8.47
CA VAL A 554 -9.02 25.28 8.60
C VAL A 554 -9.69 26.02 7.43
N ALA A 555 -8.99 26.16 6.30
CA ALA A 555 -9.47 26.88 5.12
C ALA A 555 -9.64 25.92 3.93
N GLY A 556 -10.46 26.35 2.96
CA GLY A 556 -10.66 25.62 1.71
C GLY A 556 -11.91 24.74 1.68
N GLY A 557 -12.02 23.96 0.61
CA GLY A 557 -13.13 23.05 0.34
C GLY A 557 -12.70 21.59 0.26
N THR A 558 -13.66 20.67 0.34
CA THR A 558 -13.41 19.25 0.12
C THR A 558 -14.60 18.58 -0.55
N LEU A 559 -14.34 17.70 -1.51
CA LEU A 559 -15.36 16.89 -2.16
C LEU A 559 -15.71 15.67 -1.30
N GLY A 560 -16.90 15.65 -0.71
CA GLY A 560 -17.45 14.51 0.03
C GLY A 560 -18.26 13.56 -0.85
N ILE A 561 -18.07 12.25 -0.68
CA ILE A 561 -18.77 11.19 -1.42
C ILE A 561 -19.19 10.04 -0.47
N SER A 562 -20.47 9.65 -0.52
CA SER A 562 -21.04 8.48 0.16
C SER A 562 -21.93 7.71 -0.81
N GLN A 563 -21.80 6.38 -0.86
CA GLN A 563 -22.56 5.53 -1.79
C GLN A 563 -22.78 4.13 -1.19
N GLY A 564 -23.86 3.46 -1.58
CA GLY A 564 -24.17 2.09 -1.18
C GLY A 564 -24.65 1.19 -2.34
N TRP A 565 -24.85 -0.08 -2.03
CA TRP A 565 -25.48 -1.11 -2.86
C TRP A 565 -24.78 -1.41 -4.19
N ALA A 566 -23.45 -1.56 -4.13
CA ALA A 566 -22.65 -1.85 -5.32
C ALA A 566 -22.81 -0.82 -6.46
N GLN A 567 -23.14 0.42 -6.11
CA GLN A 567 -23.28 1.53 -7.05
C GLN A 567 -22.02 2.40 -7.10
N LEU A 568 -21.81 3.04 -8.24
CA LEU A 568 -20.72 3.98 -8.48
C LEU A 568 -21.06 5.35 -7.94
N SER A 569 -20.06 6.09 -7.45
CA SER A 569 -20.15 7.54 -7.25
C SER A 569 -18.76 8.15 -7.33
N TYR A 570 -18.51 8.95 -8.36
CA TYR A 570 -17.22 9.59 -8.60
C TYR A 570 -17.33 10.85 -9.47
N TYR A 571 -16.31 11.70 -9.41
CA TYR A 571 -16.22 12.94 -10.16
C TYR A 571 -15.09 12.84 -11.17
N THR A 572 -15.27 13.42 -12.35
CA THR A 572 -14.30 13.36 -13.44
C THR A 572 -13.99 14.72 -14.05
N GLN A 573 -12.76 14.90 -14.53
CA GLN A 573 -12.35 16.04 -15.34
C GLN A 573 -11.47 15.55 -16.48
N ALA A 574 -11.79 15.95 -17.72
CA ALA A 574 -11.03 15.58 -18.90
C ALA A 574 -10.06 16.71 -19.28
N ILE A 575 -8.79 16.36 -19.47
CA ILE A 575 -7.71 17.29 -19.78
C ILE A 575 -6.95 16.78 -20.99
N THR A 576 -6.57 17.69 -21.89
CA THR A 576 -5.68 17.35 -23.00
C THR A 576 -4.24 17.54 -22.55
N LEU A 577 -3.47 16.46 -22.56
CA LEU A 577 -2.06 16.47 -22.23
C LEU A 577 -1.22 16.38 -23.50
N SER A 578 -0.05 17.00 -23.50
CA SER A 578 0.97 16.83 -24.54
C SER A 578 1.69 15.48 -24.40
N GLU A 579 2.53 15.15 -25.38
CA GLU A 579 3.48 14.04 -25.22
C GLU A 579 4.33 14.27 -23.96
N GLY A 580 4.58 13.18 -23.23
CA GLY A 580 5.41 13.19 -22.03
C GLY A 580 5.02 12.15 -21.00
N THR A 581 5.77 12.13 -19.91
CA THR A 581 5.51 11.27 -18.75
C THR A 581 4.93 12.12 -17.62
N TYR A 582 3.91 11.59 -16.95
CA TYR A 582 3.12 12.30 -15.95
C TYR A 582 2.88 11.41 -14.73
N ARG A 583 2.66 12.02 -13.57
CA ARG A 583 2.15 11.33 -12.37
C ARG A 583 1.05 12.14 -11.71
N MET A 584 0.09 11.44 -11.10
CA MET A 584 -1.04 12.04 -10.38
C MET A 584 -0.92 11.70 -8.90
N SER A 585 -1.23 12.67 -8.04
CA SER A 585 -1.43 12.47 -6.60
C SER A 585 -2.72 13.13 -6.13
N TYR A 586 -3.27 12.68 -5.01
CA TYR A 586 -4.48 13.25 -4.41
C TYR A 586 -4.51 12.99 -2.91
N ALA A 587 -5.30 13.78 -2.18
CA ALA A 587 -5.54 13.57 -0.75
C ALA A 587 -6.97 13.09 -0.48
N VAL A 588 -7.11 12.11 0.41
CA VAL A 588 -8.41 11.56 0.80
C VAL A 588 -8.49 11.32 2.31
N TYR A 589 -9.61 11.68 2.92
CA TYR A 589 -9.93 11.45 4.33
C TYR A 589 -11.14 10.51 4.43
N ASN A 590 -11.05 9.48 5.26
CA ASN A 590 -12.20 8.65 5.60
C ASN A 590 -12.71 9.01 7.01
N THR A 591 -14.00 9.33 7.13
CA THR A 591 -14.58 9.66 8.44
C THR A 591 -15.20 8.47 9.17
N ALA A 592 -15.50 7.36 8.50
CA ALA A 592 -16.15 6.20 9.15
C ALA A 592 -15.86 4.87 8.44
N ASN A 593 -16.13 3.76 9.14
CA ASN A 593 -16.07 2.39 8.61
C ASN A 593 -14.68 2.00 8.06
N PRO A 594 -13.63 1.97 8.91
CA PRO A 594 -12.24 1.75 8.49
C PRO A 594 -11.98 0.38 7.86
N THR A 595 -12.88 -0.59 8.07
CA THR A 595 -12.78 -1.96 7.56
C THR A 595 -13.68 -2.23 6.35
N ALA A 596 -14.39 -1.22 5.86
CA ALA A 596 -15.29 -1.40 4.72
C ALA A 596 -14.51 -1.76 3.44
N SER A 597 -14.97 -2.80 2.75
CA SER A 597 -14.46 -3.19 1.44
C SER A 597 -15.21 -2.44 0.34
N PHE A 598 -14.46 -1.85 -0.59
CA PHE A 598 -14.96 -1.08 -1.73
C PHE A 598 -13.93 -1.10 -2.87
N SER A 599 -14.29 -0.62 -4.06
CA SER A 599 -13.33 -0.48 -5.17
C SER A 599 -13.07 0.98 -5.50
N GLY A 600 -11.81 1.41 -5.43
CA GLY A 600 -11.42 2.78 -5.76
C GLY A 600 -11.75 3.16 -7.22
N ARG A 601 -12.17 4.40 -7.41
CA ARG A 601 -12.29 5.07 -8.73
C ARG A 601 -11.47 6.35 -8.78
N CYS A 602 -10.43 6.44 -7.95
CA CYS A 602 -9.43 7.48 -8.02
C CYS A 602 -8.37 7.09 -9.05
N GLY A 603 -8.23 7.85 -10.14
CA GLY A 603 -7.19 7.61 -11.13
C GLY A 603 -7.46 8.25 -12.48
N TYR A 604 -7.06 7.58 -13.56
CA TYR A 604 -7.10 8.17 -14.90
C TYR A 604 -7.46 7.16 -16.01
N LYS A 605 -7.94 7.69 -17.13
CA LYS A 605 -8.23 6.95 -18.36
C LYS A 605 -7.68 7.72 -19.57
N ILE A 606 -6.92 7.05 -20.43
CA ILE A 606 -6.31 7.64 -21.63
C ILE A 606 -7.12 7.24 -22.87
N GLY A 607 -7.86 8.18 -23.45
CA GLY A 607 -8.72 7.93 -24.61
C GLY A 607 -9.67 6.74 -24.41
N ALA A 608 -9.62 5.76 -25.33
CA ALA A 608 -10.44 4.55 -25.28
C ALA A 608 -9.85 3.41 -24.42
N SER A 609 -8.67 3.60 -23.83
CA SER A 609 -7.98 2.56 -23.03
C SER A 609 -8.76 2.22 -21.76
N ALA A 610 -8.45 1.06 -21.16
CA ALA A 610 -8.93 0.74 -19.82
C ALA A 610 -8.46 1.80 -18.80
N ALA A 611 -9.32 2.11 -17.82
CA ALA A 611 -8.97 3.04 -16.76
C ALA A 611 -8.00 2.39 -15.75
N VAL A 612 -7.10 3.21 -15.22
CA VAL A 612 -6.15 2.84 -14.16
C VAL A 612 -6.63 3.51 -12.87
N TYR A 613 -6.83 2.73 -11.82
CA TYR A 613 -7.33 3.20 -10.53
C TYR A 613 -6.42 2.80 -9.38
N ASP A 614 -6.38 3.62 -8.33
CA ASP A 614 -5.70 3.32 -7.07
C ASP A 614 -6.46 2.26 -6.25
N GLY A 615 -5.70 1.34 -5.64
CA GLY A 615 -6.19 0.31 -4.71
C GLY A 615 -6.49 0.88 -3.33
N LEU A 616 -7.52 1.72 -3.23
CA LEU A 616 -7.83 2.54 -2.06
C LEU A 616 -8.41 1.79 -0.83
N SER A 617 -8.82 0.52 -0.97
CA SER A 617 -9.59 -0.21 0.05
C SER A 617 -8.79 -1.29 0.78
N PRO A 618 -8.97 -1.46 2.11
CA PRO A 618 -9.70 -0.61 3.05
C PRO A 618 -8.93 0.67 3.43
N LEU A 619 -9.62 1.68 3.97
CA LEU A 619 -9.00 2.98 4.31
C LEU A 619 -9.22 3.36 5.80
N PRO A 620 -8.16 3.52 6.61
CA PRO A 620 -8.26 3.94 8.01
C PRO A 620 -8.96 5.30 8.19
N THR A 621 -9.65 5.48 9.31
CA THR A 621 -10.36 6.71 9.63
C THR A 621 -9.53 7.69 10.45
N GLY A 622 -9.88 8.98 10.40
CA GLY A 622 -9.37 9.98 11.35
C GLY A 622 -8.09 10.72 10.92
N LEU A 623 -7.58 10.47 9.71
CA LEU A 623 -6.40 11.14 9.16
C LEU A 623 -6.48 11.28 7.64
N TRP A 624 -5.77 12.27 7.09
CA TRP A 624 -5.62 12.48 5.66
C TRP A 624 -4.60 11.49 5.08
N HIS A 625 -4.99 10.82 4.00
CA HIS A 625 -4.15 9.90 3.24
C HIS A 625 -3.74 10.57 1.94
N ASN A 626 -2.46 10.95 1.83
CA ASN A 626 -1.89 11.45 0.58
C ASN A 626 -1.46 10.25 -0.29
N ARG A 627 -2.11 10.10 -1.45
CA ARG A 627 -1.93 9.00 -2.39
C ARG A 627 -1.23 9.50 -3.63
N SER A 628 -0.28 8.71 -4.14
CA SER A 628 0.38 8.96 -5.43
C SER A 628 0.24 7.73 -6.31
N MET A 629 -0.11 7.95 -7.57
CA MET A 629 -0.21 6.89 -8.57
C MET A 629 1.11 6.73 -9.32
N GLU A 630 1.28 5.56 -9.95
CA GLU A 630 2.39 5.33 -10.84
C GLU A 630 2.37 6.28 -12.05
N GLU A 631 3.56 6.50 -12.60
CA GLU A 631 3.75 7.30 -13.81
C GLU A 631 3.00 6.69 -15.01
N PHE A 632 2.49 7.54 -15.88
CA PHE A 632 2.01 7.14 -17.21
C PHE A 632 2.68 7.98 -18.28
N THR A 633 2.88 7.38 -19.46
CA THR A 633 3.53 8.05 -20.59
C THR A 633 2.56 8.13 -21.75
N LEU A 634 2.47 9.33 -22.32
CA LEU A 634 1.76 9.60 -23.56
C LEU A 634 2.78 9.71 -24.67
N SER A 635 2.67 8.88 -25.69
CA SER A 635 3.52 8.96 -26.89
C SER A 635 3.05 10.03 -27.88
N ASN A 636 1.84 10.56 -27.69
CA ASN A 636 1.24 11.62 -28.49
C ASN A 636 0.32 12.43 -27.57
N SER A 637 0.02 13.67 -27.95
CA SER A 637 -1.00 14.45 -27.25
C SER A 637 -2.33 13.69 -27.20
N SER A 638 -2.90 13.56 -26.00
CA SER A 638 -4.05 12.71 -25.73
C SER A 638 -4.97 13.34 -24.69
N THR A 639 -6.28 13.12 -24.83
CA THR A 639 -7.23 13.43 -23.76
C THR A 639 -7.16 12.37 -22.67
N VAL A 640 -6.95 12.82 -21.44
CA VAL A 640 -6.91 12.01 -20.23
C VAL A 640 -8.05 12.44 -19.32
N THR A 641 -8.88 11.48 -18.93
CA THR A 641 -9.96 11.69 -17.96
C THR A 641 -9.48 11.28 -16.58
N PHE A 642 -9.36 12.24 -15.68
CA PHE A 642 -9.03 12.02 -14.27
C PHE A 642 -10.30 11.81 -13.45
N SER A 643 -10.24 11.00 -12.41
CA SER A 643 -11.38 10.66 -11.57
C SER A 643 -11.04 10.58 -10.08
N LEU A 644 -12.01 10.92 -9.22
CA LEU A 644 -11.97 10.76 -7.76
C LEU A 644 -13.30 10.21 -7.25
N GLY A 645 -13.27 9.13 -6.48
CA GLY A 645 -14.46 8.48 -5.90
C GLY A 645 -14.32 6.97 -5.80
N PHE A 646 -15.45 6.24 -5.77
CA PHE A 646 -15.43 4.79 -5.58
C PHE A 646 -16.69 4.08 -6.11
N LEU A 647 -16.57 2.76 -6.22
CA LEU A 647 -17.67 1.80 -6.31
C LEU A 647 -17.89 1.22 -4.92
N ALA A 648 -19.09 1.39 -4.37
CA ALA A 648 -19.46 0.89 -3.05
C ALA A 648 -19.41 -0.65 -3.00
N GLY A 649 -19.21 -1.22 -1.81
CA GLY A 649 -19.53 -2.63 -1.57
C GLY A 649 -21.04 -2.87 -1.66
N ASN A 650 -21.46 -4.13 -1.78
CA ASN A 650 -22.88 -4.50 -1.81
C ASN A 650 -23.54 -4.46 -0.42
N ASN A 651 -23.45 -3.30 0.24
CA ASN A 651 -23.96 -3.01 1.57
C ASN A 651 -24.64 -1.64 1.58
N THR A 652 -25.30 -1.28 2.67
CA THR A 652 -25.91 0.05 2.84
C THR A 652 -24.87 1.17 2.77
N SER A 653 -25.27 2.38 2.41
CA SER A 653 -24.36 3.54 2.40
C SER A 653 -23.85 3.94 3.80
N THR A 654 -24.54 3.53 4.86
CA THR A 654 -24.11 3.77 6.25
C THR A 654 -22.97 2.86 6.71
N THR A 655 -22.73 1.76 6.01
CA THR A 655 -21.67 0.76 6.32
C THR A 655 -20.50 0.82 5.34
N ASN A 656 -20.67 1.53 4.21
CA ASN A 656 -19.61 1.89 3.27
C ASN A 656 -18.79 3.09 3.77
N PRO A 657 -17.59 3.36 3.20
CA PRO A 657 -16.78 4.50 3.62
C PRO A 657 -17.42 5.84 3.27
N PHE A 658 -16.98 6.89 3.98
CA PHE A 658 -17.39 8.27 3.75
C PHE A 658 -16.13 9.07 3.43
N LEU A 659 -15.91 9.29 2.13
CA LEU A 659 -14.64 9.81 1.63
C LEU A 659 -14.74 11.30 1.34
N PHE A 660 -13.73 12.04 1.76
CA PHE A 660 -13.56 13.46 1.50
C PHE A 660 -12.23 13.69 0.77
N PHE A 661 -12.24 14.39 -0.36
CA PHE A 661 -11.06 14.67 -1.17
C PHE A 661 -10.71 16.15 -1.10
N ASP A 662 -9.44 16.47 -0.84
CA ASP A 662 -8.96 17.87 -0.72
C ASP A 662 -8.38 18.36 -2.04
N TYR A 663 -7.34 17.71 -2.55
CA TYR A 663 -6.73 18.08 -3.83
C TYR A 663 -6.55 16.90 -4.78
N ILE A 664 -6.49 17.21 -6.07
CA ILE A 664 -5.75 16.45 -7.09
C ILE A 664 -4.54 17.27 -7.53
N ARG A 665 -3.40 16.62 -7.75
CA ARG A 665 -2.19 17.21 -8.32
C ARG A 665 -1.70 16.37 -9.48
N LEU A 666 -1.34 17.02 -10.57
CA LEU A 666 -0.72 16.44 -11.76
C LEU A 666 0.65 17.06 -11.97
N GLU A 667 1.66 16.20 -12.08
CA GLU A 667 3.04 16.62 -12.33
C GLU A 667 3.54 16.02 -13.66
N LYS A 668 4.28 16.82 -14.43
CA LYS A 668 4.95 16.38 -15.66
C LYS A 668 6.43 16.15 -15.39
N ALA A 669 6.94 15.02 -15.85
CA ALA A 669 8.37 14.75 -15.91
C ALA A 669 9.03 15.67 -16.94
N VAL A 670 10.03 16.43 -16.49
CA VAL A 670 10.83 17.33 -17.33
C VAL A 670 12.30 17.17 -16.98
N THR A 671 13.21 17.48 -17.90
CA THR A 671 14.64 17.55 -17.55
C THR A 671 14.88 18.78 -16.68
N LYS A 672 15.74 18.66 -15.68
CA LYS A 672 16.06 19.78 -14.77
C LYS A 672 16.53 21.02 -15.53
N SER A 673 17.35 20.87 -16.57
CA SER A 673 17.76 21.96 -17.48
C SER A 673 16.60 22.68 -18.17
N SER A 674 15.48 21.99 -18.41
CA SER A 674 14.30 22.60 -19.06
C SER A 674 13.43 23.43 -18.12
N ILE A 675 13.64 23.34 -16.80
CA ILE A 675 12.99 24.21 -15.83
C ILE A 675 13.69 25.57 -15.87
N VAL A 676 13.28 26.41 -16.83
CA VAL A 676 13.66 27.82 -16.85
C VAL A 676 13.09 28.46 -15.58
N THR A 677 13.95 28.83 -14.63
CA THR A 677 13.56 29.67 -13.49
C THR A 677 13.27 31.09 -14.00
N GLY A 678 12.05 31.29 -14.52
CA GLY A 678 11.36 32.58 -14.59
C GLY A 678 12.08 33.78 -15.22
N LEU A 679 12.46 33.72 -16.49
CA LEU A 679 12.66 34.94 -17.29
C LEU A 679 12.01 34.82 -18.66
N THR A 680 11.12 35.78 -18.94
CA THR A 680 10.44 35.94 -20.22
C THR A 680 11.46 36.21 -21.32
N PRO A 681 11.46 35.47 -22.45
CA PRO A 681 12.22 35.85 -23.63
C PRO A 681 11.77 37.26 -24.06
N LEU A 682 12.72 38.19 -24.20
CA LEU A 682 12.44 39.45 -24.85
C LEU A 682 12.29 39.20 -26.34
N THR A 683 11.06 39.07 -26.81
CA THR A 683 10.74 39.32 -28.20
C THR A 683 11.09 40.80 -28.46
N PRO A 684 12.02 41.12 -29.38
CA PRO A 684 12.37 42.51 -29.65
C PRO A 684 11.21 43.18 -30.37
N THR A 685 10.34 43.85 -29.62
CA THR A 685 9.47 44.89 -30.18
C THR A 685 10.33 46.12 -30.39
N THR A 686 10.45 46.50 -31.66
CA THR A 686 11.11 47.67 -32.23
C THR A 686 11.05 48.92 -31.34
N ASP A 687 12.24 49.44 -30.97
CA ASP A 687 12.61 50.82 -30.54
C ASP A 687 13.64 50.85 -29.38
N ILE A 688 13.91 49.73 -28.73
CA ILE A 688 14.85 49.62 -27.61
C ILE A 688 16.00 48.68 -27.98
N HIS A 689 17.24 49.18 -28.07
CA HIS A 689 18.41 48.40 -28.46
C HIS A 689 19.54 48.43 -27.40
N PRO A 690 20.38 47.38 -27.30
CA PRO A 690 21.51 47.35 -26.37
C PRO A 690 22.55 48.45 -26.67
N VAL A 691 23.00 49.17 -25.64
CA VAL A 691 24.05 50.20 -25.73
C VAL A 691 25.32 49.87 -24.93
N ALA A 692 25.23 48.98 -23.95
CA ALA A 692 26.39 48.45 -23.22
C ALA A 692 26.09 47.10 -22.56
N ILE A 693 27.13 46.28 -22.42
CA ILE A 693 27.09 44.99 -21.72
C ILE A 693 28.09 45.06 -20.57
N TYR A 694 27.76 44.50 -19.42
CA TYR A 694 28.64 44.39 -18.26
C TYR A 694 28.58 42.97 -17.67
N ASN A 695 29.62 42.55 -16.95
CA ASN A 695 29.53 41.37 -16.08
C ASN A 695 28.86 41.74 -14.74
N LEU A 696 28.62 40.74 -13.88
CA LEU A 696 28.03 40.94 -12.55
C LEU A 696 28.86 41.84 -11.62
N SER A 697 30.16 41.98 -11.88
CA SER A 697 31.06 42.88 -11.14
C SER A 697 31.06 44.32 -11.68
N GLY A 698 30.21 44.65 -12.66
CA GLY A 698 30.09 45.99 -13.24
C GLY A 698 31.17 46.34 -14.27
N ILE A 699 31.96 45.38 -14.73
CA ILE A 699 32.99 45.57 -15.77
C ILE A 699 32.33 45.51 -17.14
N ARG A 700 32.59 46.51 -17.99
CA ARG A 700 32.03 46.59 -19.35
C ARG A 700 32.64 45.50 -20.26
N LEU A 701 31.78 44.75 -20.94
CA LEU A 701 32.11 43.68 -21.88
C LEU A 701 31.87 44.13 -23.33
N LYS A 702 32.63 43.56 -24.27
CA LYS A 702 32.46 43.82 -25.71
C LYS A 702 31.36 42.97 -26.35
N THR A 703 31.11 41.79 -25.81
CA THR A 703 30.10 40.80 -26.27
C THR A 703 29.49 40.10 -25.06
N LEU A 704 28.38 39.39 -25.26
CA LEU A 704 27.84 38.48 -24.23
C LEU A 704 28.84 37.35 -23.97
N GLN A 705 28.95 36.93 -22.71
CA GLN A 705 29.77 35.79 -22.29
C GLN A 705 28.89 34.71 -21.64
N PRO A 706 29.32 33.43 -21.65
CA PRO A 706 28.66 32.37 -20.90
C PRO A 706 28.43 32.79 -19.44
N GLY A 707 27.20 32.61 -18.95
CA GLY A 707 26.74 33.08 -17.64
C GLY A 707 25.94 34.39 -17.68
N ILE A 708 25.85 35.08 -16.53
CA ILE A 708 24.98 36.26 -16.37
C ILE A 708 25.69 37.54 -16.80
N ASN A 709 25.09 38.24 -17.76
CA ASN A 709 25.48 39.55 -18.27
C ASN A 709 24.45 40.60 -17.83
N LEU A 710 24.88 41.85 -17.66
CA LEU A 710 24.01 43.02 -17.48
C LEU A 710 24.01 43.82 -18.77
N VAL A 711 22.88 43.88 -19.46
CA VAL A 711 22.76 44.64 -20.71
C VAL A 711 21.97 45.92 -20.46
N LYS A 712 22.62 47.05 -20.70
CA LYS A 712 22.00 48.38 -20.68
C LYS A 712 21.43 48.69 -22.07
N TYR A 713 20.21 49.20 -22.11
CA TYR A 713 19.48 49.54 -23.33
C TYR A 713 19.40 51.05 -23.55
N SER A 714 19.03 51.45 -24.77
CA SER A 714 18.95 52.84 -25.23
C SER A 714 17.94 53.70 -24.46
N ASP A 715 16.96 53.08 -23.80
CA ASP A 715 15.99 53.73 -22.91
C ASP A 715 16.51 53.94 -21.48
N GLY A 716 17.75 53.51 -21.19
CA GLY A 716 18.37 53.59 -19.87
C GLY A 716 18.09 52.39 -18.97
N SER A 717 17.22 51.45 -19.39
CA SER A 717 16.96 50.22 -18.63
C SER A 717 18.18 49.29 -18.64
N VAL A 718 18.37 48.53 -17.56
CA VAL A 718 19.40 47.49 -17.46
C VAL A 718 18.72 46.16 -17.18
N LYS A 719 19.01 45.15 -17.99
CA LYS A 719 18.44 43.80 -17.85
C LYS A 719 19.53 42.76 -17.67
N LYS A 720 19.27 41.74 -16.86
CA LYS A 720 20.14 40.58 -16.74
C LYS A 720 19.85 39.63 -17.91
N ILE A 721 20.89 39.22 -18.64
CA ILE A 721 20.81 38.28 -19.76
C ILE A 721 21.76 37.12 -19.47
N ALA A 722 21.21 35.92 -19.37
CA ALA A 722 21.99 34.69 -19.31
C ALA A 722 22.27 34.20 -20.73
N VAL A 723 23.51 33.79 -20.99
CA VAL A 723 23.93 33.16 -22.26
C VAL A 723 24.56 31.83 -21.90
N ASP A 724 24.14 30.77 -22.59
CA ASP A 724 24.65 29.41 -22.41
C ASP A 724 26.12 29.29 -22.83
#